data_AF-A0A2V6WLZ6-F1
#
_entry.id   AF-A0A2V6WLZ6-F1
#
_cell.length_a   1.000
_cell.length_b   1.000
_cell.length_c   1.000
_cell.angle_alpha   90.00
_cell.angle_beta   90.00
_cell.angle_gamma   90.00
#
_symmetry.space_group_name_H-M   'P 1'
#
loop_
_entity.id
_entity.type
_entity.pdbx_description
1 polymer ?
#
loop_
_entity_poly.entity_id
_entity_poly.type
_entity_poly.pdbx_seq_one_letter_code
_entity_poly.pdbx_strand_id
1 'polypeptide(L)'
;MNLDRYGGSKAHPLVGGGNTFRVVKRGRRFLLATPDGNAFWLKACYGVDITDGGEAFVRSLHAKYASDPTYKAWGYWWPFVAQAVKNLRQWGFNALGEYTSNYAMPVDTNNRGRGNRERMPFIALTNAANYAKQRYGVKDLMFGVDEAVTPNLWRVEGFPDVFDPAFARAVDELTWSGPLPWLLGSSTDDRDYIFGFGPSRTLGGWHNHLGWQAAATRPTQTSNHRVWVGNKQGVTYADTTVHTKLALRDHLRSKYRALEELNGAWGSSYTTWDSDGTPWPKGRGLLDESGRSPWLGRDFYSMKDAAPAVRADLDEFVGAIAERYFSVTATALRAKRPGHLVFGPATISPSAHPEILRAAGRWCDALQFANEGPAAFRRGFSLTRKPFFVWTTFMAQADSPQSATKGWPSVDLPTQEERGRAYAKFVNELVAFRADDDTFPCVGIDWWAYCDKARQPVRRRRRARSAGPGRIGQSDRRRGARLRRLPEPRQGRQRRDPRPDARFDVARSSRPPPRAEPWRGAAAARLAREPGVSSGADPPAAAARAVRGRRRSVALSAFTQRLRPLAPWLVGPSSSRRQQVACGVMWLAAGDGLGAILGFVKLAIIARLLAPADFGLFAIALLTTGWLEYLTDLSFRDALIRHQDDVAPYIDTVWTAQILRGAVIASIIAGSAPLVAGYYDVPLAMAAMPLLAIEVMVRAVANPATVYLRKNLDLRRDILWRLAGPIAGLIAGVALAVLLRNALALFVSVLVASVAQTIASYWIRPYRPRLSFDSGHARELIGFGQRCFWLRLIGLLNWYVDTLVVSKVLGLTVTGQYQMAGRLATAPGSTIGGPIHGVMFPAFSGLASLEHHRDALRRTLAVVLSVALPLALGVTIFSPLIVGVLLGPGWAEVPALLSVLAWLTVTLPASHVLNALFMALDRIELDIWANATRAAILVSLM
;
A
#
# COMPACT_ATOMS: atom_id res chain seq x y z
N MET A 1 -13.86 41.82 15.03
CA MET A 1 -14.45 41.10 16.17
C MET A 1 -13.69 41.45 17.44
N ASN A 2 -14.37 41.63 18.58
CA ASN A 2 -13.72 41.96 19.85
C ASN A 2 -13.20 40.68 20.55
N LEU A 3 -12.02 40.22 20.14
CA LEU A 3 -11.40 38.99 20.66
C LEU A 3 -10.18 39.28 21.55
N ASP A 4 -9.82 38.30 22.39
CA ASP A 4 -8.54 38.27 23.09
C ASP A 4 -7.39 37.73 22.22
N ARG A 5 -6.18 37.65 22.78
CA ARG A 5 -4.99 37.19 22.04
C ARG A 5 -5.08 35.73 21.60
N TYR A 6 -5.91 34.93 22.26
CA TYR A 6 -6.15 33.52 21.95
C TYR A 6 -7.36 33.32 21.03
N GLY A 7 -8.20 34.33 20.80
CA GLY A 7 -9.41 34.21 19.98
C GLY A 7 -10.69 33.88 20.75
N GLY A 8 -10.69 34.08 22.08
CA GLY A 8 -11.90 34.09 22.92
C GLY A 8 -12.66 35.42 22.81
N SER A 9 -13.97 35.41 23.06
CA SER A 9 -14.85 36.58 22.92
C SER A 9 -14.83 37.47 24.17
N LYS A 10 -14.26 38.67 24.05
CA LYS A 10 -14.26 39.68 25.14
C LYS A 10 -15.65 40.23 25.47
N ALA A 11 -16.64 40.02 24.60
CA ALA A 11 -18.04 40.32 24.91
C ALA A 11 -18.66 39.30 25.89
N HIS A 12 -17.99 38.18 26.14
CA HIS A 12 -18.47 37.08 26.98
C HIS A 12 -17.37 36.62 27.97
N PRO A 13 -16.98 37.45 28.94
CA PRO A 13 -16.06 37.05 30.01
C PRO A 13 -16.67 35.95 30.88
N LEU A 14 -15.79 35.15 31.49
CA LEU A 14 -16.09 34.05 32.40
C LEU A 14 -15.29 34.24 33.70
N VAL A 15 -15.89 33.88 34.85
CA VAL A 15 -15.29 34.12 36.16
C VAL A 15 -14.04 33.27 36.35
N GLY A 16 -12.91 33.92 36.66
CA GLY A 16 -11.59 33.32 36.87
C GLY A 16 -10.74 33.26 35.59
N GLY A 17 -9.73 34.14 35.49
CA GLY A 17 -8.61 33.93 34.56
C GLY A 17 -7.71 32.77 35.01
N GLY A 18 -6.85 32.26 34.14
CA GLY A 18 -5.94 31.17 34.47
C GLY A 18 -4.80 31.03 33.47
N ASN A 19 -3.78 30.23 33.78
CA ASN A 19 -2.60 30.09 32.91
C ASN A 19 -2.80 29.08 31.74
N THR A 20 -3.94 28.39 31.69
CA THR A 20 -4.29 27.38 30.68
C THR A 20 -5.72 27.56 30.18
N PHE A 21 -6.04 26.92 29.05
CA PHE A 21 -7.43 26.73 28.63
C PHE A 21 -8.15 25.77 29.60
N ARG A 22 -9.45 25.99 29.80
CA ARG A 22 -10.27 25.15 30.69
C ARG A 22 -11.70 24.96 30.18
N VAL A 23 -12.36 23.89 30.60
CA VAL A 23 -13.80 23.69 30.41
C VAL A 23 -14.58 24.48 31.46
N VAL A 24 -15.70 25.08 31.07
CA VAL A 24 -16.62 25.83 31.94
C VAL A 24 -18.06 25.47 31.59
N LYS A 25 -18.94 25.26 32.58
CA LYS A 25 -20.40 25.20 32.36
C LYS A 25 -21.04 26.49 32.88
N ARG A 26 -21.75 27.23 32.02
CA ARG A 26 -22.49 28.46 32.36
C ARG A 26 -23.98 28.18 32.16
N GLY A 27 -24.71 27.98 33.26
CA GLY A 27 -26.09 27.49 33.22
C GLY A 27 -26.15 26.11 32.53
N ARG A 28 -27.02 25.95 31.52
CA ARG A 28 -27.12 24.71 30.75
C ARG A 28 -26.05 24.55 29.66
N ARG A 29 -25.22 25.55 29.35
CA ARG A 29 -24.24 25.47 28.25
C ARG A 29 -22.82 25.20 28.72
N PHE A 30 -22.16 24.21 28.13
CA PHE A 30 -20.71 24.07 28.21
C PHE A 30 -20.01 25.02 27.23
N LEU A 31 -18.83 25.49 27.63
CA LEU A 31 -17.94 26.38 26.90
C LEU A 31 -16.50 25.96 27.19
N LEU A 32 -15.58 26.35 26.32
CA LEU A 32 -14.17 26.50 26.71
C LEU A 32 -13.94 27.93 27.20
N ALA A 33 -12.92 28.13 28.03
CA ALA A 33 -12.41 29.44 28.41
C ALA A 33 -10.94 29.56 27.98
N THR A 34 -10.57 30.75 27.49
CA THR A 34 -9.17 31.11 27.24
C THR A 34 -8.43 31.34 28.56
N PRO A 35 -7.07 31.32 28.56
CA PRO A 35 -6.28 31.78 29.70
C PRO A 35 -6.67 33.20 30.16
N ASP A 36 -7.00 34.10 29.21
CA ASP A 36 -7.47 35.47 29.48
C ASP A 36 -8.91 35.55 30.03
N GLY A 37 -9.54 34.40 30.36
CA GLY A 37 -10.85 34.34 31.03
C GLY A 37 -12.06 34.56 30.12
N ASN A 38 -11.91 34.50 28.80
CA ASN A 38 -13.02 34.77 27.86
C ASN A 38 -13.62 33.48 27.30
N ALA A 39 -14.93 33.50 27.01
CA ALA A 39 -15.61 32.37 26.40
C ALA A 39 -15.04 32.06 25.00
N PHE A 40 -14.71 30.80 24.77
CA PHE A 40 -14.09 30.29 23.56
C PHE A 40 -15.00 29.22 22.95
N TRP A 41 -15.42 29.44 21.71
CA TRP A 41 -16.04 28.43 20.86
C TRP A 41 -14.99 27.94 19.87
N LEU A 42 -14.70 26.64 19.88
CA LEU A 42 -13.63 26.07 19.08
C LEU A 42 -14.01 26.02 17.59
N LYS A 43 -13.16 26.65 16.77
CA LYS A 43 -13.12 26.50 15.31
C LYS A 43 -11.70 26.14 14.94
N ALA A 44 -11.41 24.84 15.01
CA ALA A 44 -10.15 24.26 14.60
C ALA A 44 -10.16 23.90 13.10
N CYS A 45 -8.97 23.81 12.52
CA CYS A 45 -8.76 23.24 11.20
C CYS A 45 -7.65 22.20 11.27
N TYR A 46 -7.99 20.96 10.89
CA TYR A 46 -7.12 19.79 10.95
C TYR A 46 -6.11 19.80 9.78
N GLY A 47 -4.91 19.28 10.03
CA GLY A 47 -3.94 19.03 8.96
C GLY A 47 -3.46 20.30 8.26
N VAL A 48 -3.12 21.35 9.03
CA VAL A 48 -2.46 22.57 8.52
C VAL A 48 -1.01 22.26 8.15
N ASP A 49 -0.87 21.54 7.03
CA ASP A 49 0.36 20.95 6.50
C ASP A 49 0.27 20.94 4.95
N ILE A 50 1.34 20.53 4.27
CA ILE A 50 1.42 20.38 2.81
C ILE A 50 1.17 18.94 2.32
N THR A 51 1.29 17.97 3.23
CA THR A 51 1.44 16.53 2.92
C THR A 51 0.24 15.94 2.21
N ASP A 52 -0.98 16.26 2.64
CA ASP A 52 -2.21 15.79 1.99
C ASP A 52 -2.51 16.51 0.66
N GLY A 53 -2.04 17.75 0.45
CA GLY A 53 -2.15 18.45 -0.83
C GLY A 53 -1.26 17.89 -1.95
N GLY A 54 -0.27 17.06 -1.60
CA GLY A 54 0.56 16.31 -2.53
C GLY A 54 1.37 17.17 -3.53
N GLU A 55 1.95 16.51 -4.54
CA GLU A 55 2.95 17.13 -5.43
C GLU A 55 2.42 18.26 -6.33
N ALA A 56 1.10 18.35 -6.53
CA ALA A 56 0.49 19.48 -7.25
C ALA A 56 0.50 20.76 -6.39
N PHE A 57 0.06 20.64 -5.13
CA PHE A 57 0.09 21.71 -4.14
C PHE A 57 1.53 22.11 -3.80
N VAL A 58 2.41 21.13 -3.54
CA VAL A 58 3.83 21.38 -3.28
C VAL A 58 4.50 22.16 -4.42
N ARG A 59 4.19 21.87 -5.69
CA ARG A 59 4.69 22.67 -6.83
C ARG A 59 4.14 24.09 -6.88
N SER A 60 2.87 24.32 -6.56
CA SER A 60 2.33 25.69 -6.54
C SER A 60 2.90 26.51 -5.38
N LEU A 61 3.18 25.88 -4.22
CA LEU A 61 3.91 26.49 -3.11
C LEU A 61 5.35 26.83 -3.49
N HIS A 62 6.07 25.92 -4.17
CA HIS A 62 7.41 26.21 -4.70
C HIS A 62 7.39 27.40 -5.65
N ALA A 63 6.46 27.45 -6.61
CA ALA A 63 6.35 28.56 -7.55
C ALA A 63 6.00 29.89 -6.86
N LYS A 64 5.09 29.86 -5.87
CA LYS A 64 4.62 31.06 -5.16
C LYS A 64 5.69 31.67 -4.25
N TYR A 65 6.48 30.85 -3.56
CA TYR A 65 7.42 31.31 -2.52
C TYR A 65 8.90 31.27 -2.92
N ALA A 66 9.24 30.98 -4.19
CA ALA A 66 10.63 30.91 -4.67
C ALA A 66 11.46 32.19 -4.44
N SER A 67 10.81 33.36 -4.39
CA SER A 67 11.42 34.66 -4.13
C SER A 67 11.53 35.03 -2.64
N ASP A 68 10.88 34.29 -1.74
CA ASP A 68 10.83 34.62 -0.32
C ASP A 68 12.20 34.39 0.35
N PRO A 69 12.77 35.36 1.09
CA PRO A 69 14.04 35.19 1.78
C PRO A 69 14.06 34.01 2.76
N THR A 70 12.91 33.69 3.36
CA THR A 70 12.77 32.57 4.31
C THR A 70 12.64 31.21 3.62
N TYR A 71 12.13 31.16 2.38
CA TYR A 71 12.16 29.95 1.55
C TYR A 71 13.60 29.45 1.35
N LYS A 72 14.55 30.38 1.12
CA LYS A 72 15.97 30.03 0.92
C LYS A 72 16.64 29.48 2.18
N ALA A 73 16.20 29.90 3.36
CA ALA A 73 16.79 29.51 4.64
C ALA A 73 16.12 28.27 5.29
N TRP A 74 14.82 28.07 5.10
CA TRP A 74 14.04 27.03 5.81
C TRP A 74 13.13 26.21 4.89
N GLY A 75 13.22 26.41 3.58
CA GLY A 75 12.33 25.80 2.60
C GLY A 75 10.93 26.43 2.56
N TYR A 76 10.14 26.01 1.56
CA TYR A 76 8.78 26.48 1.29
C TYR A 76 7.77 26.30 2.44
N TRP A 77 8.08 25.41 3.39
CA TRP A 77 7.29 25.19 4.61
C TRP A 77 7.01 26.48 5.38
N TRP A 78 8.04 27.28 5.67
CA TRP A 78 7.94 28.40 6.60
C TRP A 78 7.06 29.57 6.10
N PRO A 79 7.23 30.12 4.88
CA PRO A 79 6.34 31.16 4.39
C PRO A 79 4.92 30.63 4.12
N PHE A 80 4.77 29.35 3.76
CA PHE A 80 3.46 28.72 3.62
C PHE A 80 2.67 28.70 4.93
N VAL A 81 3.22 28.12 6.00
CA VAL A 81 2.46 27.95 7.26
C VAL A 81 2.17 29.29 7.96
N ALA A 82 3.09 30.26 7.88
CA ALA A 82 2.84 31.60 8.39
C ALA A 82 1.64 32.24 7.68
N GLN A 83 1.54 32.09 6.35
CA GLN A 83 0.38 32.56 5.60
C GLN A 83 -0.88 31.70 5.85
N ALA A 84 -0.76 30.40 6.08
CA ALA A 84 -1.88 29.52 6.41
C ALA A 84 -2.57 29.95 7.73
N VAL A 85 -1.79 30.25 8.77
CA VAL A 85 -2.35 30.76 10.04
C VAL A 85 -3.01 32.13 9.84
N LYS A 86 -2.43 33.03 9.03
CA LYS A 86 -3.08 34.31 8.67
C LYS A 86 -4.43 34.11 7.98
N ASN A 87 -4.48 33.24 6.98
CA ASN A 87 -5.71 32.91 6.25
C ASN A 87 -6.78 32.38 7.21
N LEU A 88 -6.43 31.41 8.07
CA LEU A 88 -7.34 30.85 9.08
C LEU A 88 -7.91 31.94 10.01
N ARG A 89 -7.09 32.87 10.51
CA ARG A 89 -7.56 34.00 11.32
C ARG A 89 -8.50 34.93 10.55
N GLN A 90 -8.21 35.21 9.28
CA GLN A 90 -9.06 36.03 8.41
C GLN A 90 -10.41 35.36 8.11
N TRP A 91 -10.43 34.04 7.93
CA TRP A 91 -11.65 33.23 7.79
C TRP A 91 -12.38 32.97 9.13
N GLY A 92 -11.84 33.48 10.25
CA GLY A 92 -12.47 33.39 11.56
C GLY A 92 -12.27 32.05 12.30
N PHE A 93 -11.35 31.19 11.87
CA PHE A 93 -10.86 30.08 12.68
C PHE A 93 -9.99 30.61 13.84
N ASN A 94 -10.01 29.92 14.98
CA ASN A 94 -9.32 30.32 16.20
C ASN A 94 -8.48 29.20 16.85
N ALA A 95 -8.34 28.05 16.20
CA ALA A 95 -7.39 27.01 16.61
C ALA A 95 -6.80 26.24 15.42
N LEU A 96 -5.64 25.63 15.65
CA LEU A 96 -5.00 24.64 14.78
C LEU A 96 -5.34 23.24 15.31
N GLY A 97 -5.94 22.38 14.48
CA GLY A 97 -6.32 21.01 14.83
C GLY A 97 -5.15 20.03 14.77
N GLU A 98 -5.43 18.74 14.99
CA GLU A 98 -4.43 17.67 14.93
C GLU A 98 -3.74 17.58 13.55
N TYR A 99 -2.55 16.96 13.53
CA TYR A 99 -1.65 16.87 12.37
C TYR A 99 -1.27 18.22 11.71
N THR A 100 -1.53 19.35 12.38
CA THR A 100 -0.91 20.63 12.05
C THR A 100 0.61 20.53 12.06
N SER A 101 1.26 21.11 11.06
CA SER A 101 2.70 21.06 10.92
C SER A 101 3.43 21.73 12.09
N ASN A 102 4.51 21.12 12.59
CA ASN A 102 5.40 21.71 13.60
C ASN A 102 5.88 23.13 13.22
N TYR A 103 5.97 23.45 11.93
CA TYR A 103 6.33 24.79 11.47
C TYR A 103 5.25 25.85 11.75
N ALA A 104 3.97 25.48 11.81
CA ALA A 104 2.85 26.38 12.06
C ALA A 104 2.69 26.74 13.55
N MET A 105 3.19 25.89 14.45
CA MET A 105 2.96 26.00 15.90
C MET A 105 3.55 27.30 16.50
N PRO A 106 2.86 27.94 17.47
CA PRO A 106 3.28 29.21 18.09
C PRO A 106 4.45 29.09 19.09
N VAL A 107 4.94 27.87 19.31
CA VAL A 107 6.02 27.50 20.26
C VAL A 107 7.17 26.85 19.50
N ASP A 108 8.40 26.89 20.06
CA ASP A 108 9.53 26.25 19.40
C ASP A 108 9.41 24.73 19.46
N THR A 109 9.30 24.12 18.29
CA THR A 109 9.32 22.67 18.09
C THR A 109 10.42 22.35 17.08
N ASN A 110 11.17 21.27 17.29
CA ASN A 110 12.36 20.91 16.50
C ASN A 110 13.58 21.85 16.69
N ASN A 111 13.76 22.44 17.88
CA ASN A 111 14.94 23.22 18.29
C ASN A 111 15.35 24.33 17.30
N ARG A 112 14.39 25.14 16.84
CA ARG A 112 14.63 26.25 15.89
C ARG A 112 14.91 27.59 16.59
N GLY A 113 14.90 27.62 17.92
CA GLY A 113 15.03 28.83 18.74
C GLY A 113 13.79 29.72 18.74
N ARG A 114 12.72 29.37 18.00
CA ARG A 114 11.46 30.13 17.93
C ARG A 114 10.30 29.34 17.32
N GLY A 115 9.11 29.56 17.86
CA GLY A 115 7.86 29.18 17.20
C GLY A 115 7.46 30.14 16.07
N ASN A 116 6.32 29.86 15.44
CA ASN A 116 5.67 30.74 14.47
C ASN A 116 5.34 32.12 15.10
N ARG A 117 5.59 33.19 14.34
CA ARG A 117 5.22 34.57 14.74
C ARG A 117 3.70 34.79 14.68
N GLU A 118 3.04 34.13 13.74
CA GLU A 118 1.58 34.13 13.62
C GLU A 118 1.03 33.14 14.64
N ARG A 119 0.71 33.66 15.84
CA ARG A 119 0.24 32.83 16.94
C ARG A 119 -1.27 32.55 16.83
N MET A 120 -1.62 31.29 17.05
CA MET A 120 -2.97 30.77 17.18
C MET A 120 -2.91 29.59 18.18
N PRO A 121 -3.96 29.37 19.00
CA PRO A 121 -4.05 28.17 19.82
C PRO A 121 -3.96 26.88 19.00
N PHE A 122 -3.52 25.78 19.61
CA PHE A 122 -3.37 24.50 18.91
C PHE A 122 -3.76 23.30 19.78
N ILE A 123 -4.17 22.22 19.13
CA ILE A 123 -4.36 20.90 19.75
C ILE A 123 -3.10 20.07 19.44
N ALA A 124 -2.49 19.44 20.45
CA ALA A 124 -1.39 18.52 20.24
C ALA A 124 -1.88 17.07 20.19
N LEU A 125 -1.38 16.28 19.24
CA LEU A 125 -1.65 14.85 19.14
C LEU A 125 -0.44 14.07 19.67
N THR A 126 -0.64 13.20 20.67
CA THR A 126 0.45 12.38 21.24
C THR A 126 0.73 11.13 20.41
N ASN A 127 -0.31 10.51 19.83
CA ASN A 127 -0.24 9.28 19.04
C ASN A 127 0.45 8.13 19.80
N ALA A 128 0.07 7.99 21.08
CA ALA A 128 0.68 7.09 22.05
C ALA A 128 0.61 5.60 21.64
N ALA A 129 -0.58 5.07 21.34
CA ALA A 129 -0.79 3.68 20.90
C ALA A 129 0.02 3.34 19.65
N ASN A 130 0.09 4.27 18.71
CA ASN A 130 0.87 4.12 17.48
C ASN A 130 2.38 4.04 17.77
N TYR A 131 2.92 5.05 18.47
CA TYR A 131 4.35 5.09 18.76
C TYR A 131 4.81 4.04 19.78
N ALA A 132 3.97 3.66 20.74
CA ALA A 132 4.20 2.54 21.65
C ALA A 132 4.51 1.24 20.90
N LYS A 133 3.65 0.89 19.94
CA LYS A 133 3.81 -0.29 19.06
C LYS A 133 4.98 -0.17 18.08
N GLN A 134 5.39 1.05 17.70
CA GLN A 134 6.50 1.29 16.77
C GLN A 134 7.90 1.34 17.41
N ARG A 135 8.01 1.84 18.66
CA ARG A 135 9.28 2.31 19.24
C ARG A 135 9.60 1.73 20.61
N TYR A 136 8.58 1.34 21.38
CA TYR A 136 8.75 1.00 22.79
C TYR A 136 8.55 -0.49 23.10
N GLY A 137 8.33 -1.32 22.08
CA GLY A 137 8.19 -2.78 22.26
C GLY A 137 6.83 -3.22 22.81
N VAL A 138 5.81 -2.37 22.77
CA VAL A 138 4.44 -2.76 23.15
C VAL A 138 3.85 -3.70 22.10
N LYS A 139 3.18 -4.76 22.56
CA LYS A 139 2.52 -5.75 21.69
C LYS A 139 1.26 -5.16 21.05
N ASP A 140 0.85 -5.75 19.93
CA ASP A 140 -0.46 -5.48 19.33
C ASP A 140 -1.33 -6.73 19.52
N LEU A 141 -2.52 -6.54 20.08
CA LEU A 141 -3.39 -7.66 20.45
C LEU A 141 -3.84 -8.45 19.22
N MET A 142 -4.11 -7.79 18.08
CA MET A 142 -4.56 -8.45 16.85
C MET A 142 -3.45 -9.26 16.14
N PHE A 143 -2.17 -8.91 16.33
CA PHE A 143 -1.08 -9.72 15.78
C PHE A 143 -0.83 -11.02 16.57
N GLY A 144 -1.33 -11.11 17.80
CA GLY A 144 -1.28 -12.33 18.58
C GLY A 144 -2.40 -13.34 18.26
N VAL A 145 -3.53 -12.91 17.70
CA VAL A 145 -4.71 -13.75 17.36
C VAL A 145 -4.39 -14.77 16.25
N ASP A 146 -5.14 -15.89 16.23
CA ASP A 146 -5.00 -16.98 15.27
C ASP A 146 -5.51 -16.61 13.86
N GLU A 147 -4.70 -16.93 12.84
CA GLU A 147 -5.05 -16.72 11.43
C GLU A 147 -6.24 -17.58 10.99
N ALA A 148 -6.47 -18.75 11.61
CA ALA A 148 -7.61 -19.62 11.28
C ALA A 148 -8.95 -19.08 11.76
N VAL A 149 -8.94 -18.24 12.81
CA VAL A 149 -10.14 -17.57 13.35
C VAL A 149 -10.35 -16.22 12.69
N THR A 150 -9.26 -15.57 12.25
CA THR A 150 -9.27 -14.23 11.66
C THR A 150 -8.51 -14.17 10.32
N PRO A 151 -8.93 -14.94 9.28
CA PRO A 151 -8.19 -15.05 8.02
C PRO A 151 -7.99 -13.69 7.31
N ASN A 152 -8.99 -12.81 7.43
CA ASN A 152 -9.01 -11.44 6.89
C ASN A 152 -8.15 -10.41 7.65
N LEU A 153 -7.23 -10.84 8.52
CA LEU A 153 -6.35 -10.01 9.39
C LEU A 153 -5.56 -8.87 8.70
N TRP A 154 -5.57 -8.78 7.37
CA TRP A 154 -4.95 -7.69 6.60
C TRP A 154 -5.85 -6.44 6.45
N ARG A 155 -7.15 -6.54 6.72
CA ARG A 155 -8.10 -5.41 6.78
C ARG A 155 -8.25 -4.80 8.17
N VAL A 156 -7.81 -5.51 9.21
CA VAL A 156 -8.11 -5.20 10.60
C VAL A 156 -6.92 -4.49 11.23
N GLU A 157 -7.13 -3.27 11.74
CA GLU A 157 -6.14 -2.61 12.61
C GLU A 157 -6.23 -3.16 14.03
N GLY A 158 -5.20 -2.88 14.84
CA GLY A 158 -5.02 -3.53 16.14
C GLY A 158 -4.93 -2.57 17.31
N PHE A 159 -5.18 -3.07 18.51
CA PHE A 159 -5.10 -2.31 19.76
C PHE A 159 -3.77 -2.60 20.49
N PRO A 160 -3.12 -1.61 21.13
CA PRO A 160 -1.91 -1.86 21.93
C PRO A 160 -2.21 -2.68 23.19
N ASP A 161 -1.21 -3.43 23.67
CA ASP A 161 -1.23 -4.03 25.00
C ASP A 161 -1.07 -2.94 26.08
N VAL A 162 -2.18 -2.38 26.56
CA VAL A 162 -2.17 -1.23 27.51
C VAL A 162 -1.83 -1.62 28.95
N PHE A 163 -1.82 -2.92 29.25
CA PHE A 163 -1.36 -3.44 30.53
C PHE A 163 0.17 -3.59 30.57
N ASP A 164 0.83 -3.70 29.41
CA ASP A 164 2.29 -3.73 29.30
C ASP A 164 2.93 -2.49 29.97
N PRO A 165 3.86 -2.65 30.92
CA PRO A 165 4.59 -1.53 31.54
C PRO A 165 5.30 -0.62 30.53
N ALA A 166 5.66 -1.12 29.35
CA ALA A 166 6.21 -0.32 28.26
C ALA A 166 5.21 0.69 27.67
N PHE A 167 3.90 0.44 27.73
CA PHE A 167 2.89 1.41 27.29
C PHE A 167 2.90 2.66 28.17
N ALA A 168 2.98 2.49 29.50
CA ALA A 168 3.06 3.61 30.43
C ALA A 168 4.34 4.45 30.23
N ARG A 169 5.49 3.80 30.01
CA ARG A 169 6.75 4.49 29.67
C ARG A 169 6.66 5.24 28.34
N ALA A 170 6.13 4.59 27.30
CA ALA A 170 5.94 5.18 25.98
C ALA A 170 5.10 6.47 26.06
N VAL A 171 3.98 6.44 26.79
CA VAL A 171 3.13 7.61 27.00
C VAL A 171 3.90 8.72 27.70
N ASP A 172 4.58 8.44 28.82
CA ASP A 172 5.30 9.45 29.59
C ASP A 172 6.40 10.15 28.75
N GLU A 173 7.20 9.39 28.00
CA GLU A 173 8.26 9.91 27.13
C GLU A 173 7.74 10.70 25.92
N LEU A 174 6.54 10.38 25.40
CA LEU A 174 5.92 11.10 24.29
C LEU A 174 5.27 12.42 24.72
N THR A 175 4.93 12.59 26.01
CA THR A 175 4.28 13.80 26.53
C THR A 175 5.26 14.94 26.81
N TRP A 176 5.10 16.08 26.10
CA TRP A 176 5.99 17.24 26.26
C TRP A 176 5.81 17.94 27.61
N SER A 177 6.89 18.27 28.30
CA SER A 177 6.88 19.07 29.55
C SER A 177 6.83 20.59 29.31
N GLY A 178 6.50 21.35 30.36
CA GLY A 178 6.67 22.81 30.41
C GLY A 178 5.43 23.64 30.04
N PRO A 179 5.44 24.95 30.35
CA PRO A 179 4.28 25.84 30.16
C PRO A 179 4.09 26.20 28.68
N LEU A 180 2.92 25.83 28.13
CA LEU A 180 2.55 26.07 26.73
C LEU A 180 1.23 26.87 26.68
N PRO A 181 1.24 28.20 26.86
CA PRO A 181 0.01 29.00 27.02
C PRO A 181 -0.88 29.08 25.76
N TRP A 182 -0.38 28.61 24.61
CA TRP A 182 -1.14 28.48 23.37
C TRP A 182 -1.62 27.05 23.10
N LEU A 183 -1.23 26.08 23.92
CA LEU A 183 -1.74 24.72 23.81
C LEU A 183 -3.13 24.66 24.45
N LEU A 184 -4.12 24.33 23.63
CA LEU A 184 -5.53 24.31 24.01
C LEU A 184 -5.89 23.00 24.75
N GLY A 185 -5.30 21.90 24.31
CA GLY A 185 -5.40 20.59 24.95
C GLY A 185 -4.61 19.53 24.18
N SER A 186 -4.70 18.28 24.60
CA SER A 186 -4.07 17.16 23.88
C SER A 186 -5.03 16.01 23.61
N SER A 187 -4.99 15.56 22.37
CA SER A 187 -5.60 14.30 21.92
C SER A 187 -4.56 13.18 22.08
N THR A 188 -4.98 12.08 22.68
CA THR A 188 -4.08 11.01 23.14
C THR A 188 -3.57 10.15 21.99
N ASP A 189 -4.47 9.83 21.06
CA ASP A 189 -4.22 9.00 19.88
C ASP A 189 -5.10 9.44 18.72
N ASP A 190 -4.78 8.95 17.53
CA ASP A 190 -5.67 8.98 16.37
C ASP A 190 -6.44 7.65 16.32
N ARG A 191 -7.77 7.71 16.15
CA ARG A 191 -8.68 6.56 16.26
C ARG A 191 -8.26 5.37 15.39
N ASP A 192 -7.69 5.62 14.21
CA ASP A 192 -7.28 4.57 13.28
C ASP A 192 -6.32 3.56 13.96
N TYR A 193 -5.39 4.02 14.81
CA TYR A 193 -4.39 3.17 15.49
C TYR A 193 -4.89 2.46 16.77
N ILE A 194 -6.13 2.71 17.20
CA ILE A 194 -6.74 2.16 18.43
C ILE A 194 -8.04 1.39 18.12
N PHE A 195 -7.91 0.37 17.27
CA PHE A 195 -9.03 -0.29 16.61
C PHE A 195 -9.91 -1.12 17.57
N GLY A 196 -10.89 -0.43 18.16
CA GLY A 196 -11.87 -0.92 19.13
C GLY A 196 -12.69 0.23 19.75
N PHE A 197 -12.19 1.46 19.71
CA PHE A 197 -12.87 2.66 20.24
C PHE A 197 -13.79 3.36 19.21
N GLY A 198 -14.15 2.66 18.12
CA GLY A 198 -15.11 3.15 17.12
C GLY A 198 -16.51 2.52 17.28
N PRO A 199 -17.42 2.71 16.31
CA PRO A 199 -18.77 2.20 16.40
C PRO A 199 -18.80 0.66 16.41
N SER A 200 -19.73 0.11 17.21
CA SER A 200 -20.02 -1.33 17.26
C SER A 200 -20.88 -1.78 16.07
N ARG A 201 -20.85 -3.08 15.74
CA ARG A 201 -21.54 -3.63 14.56
C ARG A 201 -23.05 -3.49 14.58
N THR A 202 -23.66 -3.47 15.77
CA THR A 202 -25.10 -3.19 15.96
C THR A 202 -25.51 -1.75 15.63
N LEU A 203 -24.53 -0.84 15.53
CA LEU A 203 -24.70 0.56 15.10
C LEU A 203 -23.99 0.82 13.74
N GLY A 204 -23.81 -0.23 12.92
CA GLY A 204 -23.24 -0.14 11.57
C GLY A 204 -21.71 -0.06 11.49
N GLY A 205 -21.01 -0.20 12.62
CA GLY A 205 -19.56 -0.11 12.70
C GLY A 205 -18.79 -1.40 12.38
N TRP A 206 -17.47 -1.25 12.20
CA TRP A 206 -16.54 -2.34 11.85
C TRP A 206 -15.39 -2.49 12.85
N HIS A 207 -15.52 -1.95 14.07
CA HIS A 207 -14.50 -2.09 15.10
C HIS A 207 -14.64 -3.41 15.87
N ASN A 208 -13.49 -4.00 16.19
CA ASN A 208 -13.39 -5.27 16.91
C ASN A 208 -13.81 -5.11 18.38
N HIS A 209 -14.26 -6.20 19.00
CA HIS A 209 -14.50 -6.27 20.44
C HIS A 209 -13.20 -6.50 21.20
N LEU A 210 -12.78 -5.57 22.07
CA LEU A 210 -11.47 -5.62 22.73
C LEU A 210 -11.35 -6.77 23.75
N GLY A 211 -12.44 -7.14 24.44
CA GLY A 211 -12.45 -8.30 25.33
C GLY A 211 -12.23 -9.61 24.57
N TRP A 212 -12.83 -9.75 23.38
CA TRP A 212 -12.59 -10.90 22.51
C TRP A 212 -11.13 -10.95 22.03
N GLN A 213 -10.52 -9.80 21.69
CA GLN A 213 -9.08 -9.77 21.36
C GLN A 213 -8.22 -10.25 22.52
N ALA A 214 -8.52 -9.83 23.75
CA ALA A 214 -7.79 -10.24 24.95
C ALA A 214 -7.86 -11.76 25.20
N ALA A 215 -9.01 -12.38 24.92
CA ALA A 215 -9.19 -13.83 25.04
C ALA A 215 -8.50 -14.61 23.92
N ALA A 216 -8.69 -14.21 22.66
CA ALA A 216 -8.24 -14.97 21.48
C ALA A 216 -6.77 -14.72 21.08
N THR A 217 -6.12 -13.70 21.63
CA THR A 217 -4.69 -13.44 21.38
C THR A 217 -3.81 -14.48 22.09
N ARG A 218 -2.70 -14.90 21.46
CA ARG A 218 -1.74 -15.83 22.09
C ARG A 218 -1.13 -15.24 23.38
N PRO A 219 -0.76 -16.06 24.38
CA PRO A 219 -0.21 -15.57 25.64
C PRO A 219 1.18 -14.92 25.52
N THR A 220 1.98 -15.29 24.50
CA THR A 220 3.32 -14.74 24.27
C THR A 220 3.58 -14.37 22.81
N GLN A 221 4.06 -13.16 22.55
CA GLN A 221 4.49 -12.68 21.22
C GLN A 221 6.01 -12.40 21.22
N THR A 222 6.77 -13.04 20.33
CA THR A 222 8.23 -12.85 20.24
C THR A 222 8.64 -11.71 19.29
N SER A 223 7.86 -11.44 18.25
CA SER A 223 8.17 -10.36 17.29
C SER A 223 6.98 -9.92 16.43
N ASN A 224 6.98 -8.64 16.06
CA ASN A 224 6.02 -8.08 15.11
C ASN A 224 6.53 -8.19 13.65
N HIS A 225 5.94 -9.14 12.93
CA HIS A 225 6.32 -9.53 11.57
C HIS A 225 5.28 -9.14 10.51
N ARG A 226 4.20 -8.44 10.88
CA ARG A 226 3.04 -8.12 10.03
C ARG A 226 2.96 -6.64 9.67
N VAL A 227 2.33 -6.31 8.53
CA VAL A 227 2.40 -4.97 7.92
C VAL A 227 1.03 -4.31 7.83
N TRP A 228 0.73 -3.44 8.79
CA TRP A 228 -0.28 -2.39 8.64
C TRP A 228 0.37 -0.99 8.49
N VAL A 229 -0.42 0.09 8.31
CA VAL A 229 0.11 1.42 7.96
C VAL A 229 1.05 1.96 9.05
N GLY A 230 2.12 2.65 8.63
CA GLY A 230 3.02 3.38 9.53
C GLY A 230 4.07 2.51 10.21
N ASN A 231 3.67 1.37 10.77
CA ASN A 231 4.53 0.56 11.62
C ASN A 231 5.69 -0.08 10.85
N LYS A 232 6.91 0.09 11.39
CA LYS A 232 8.11 -0.59 10.90
C LYS A 232 8.04 -2.07 11.24
N GLN A 233 8.52 -2.92 10.32
CA GLN A 233 8.69 -4.35 10.54
C GLN A 233 9.90 -4.63 11.45
N GLY A 234 9.89 -5.73 12.19
CA GLY A 234 11.10 -6.30 12.80
C GLY A 234 11.36 -5.94 14.26
N VAL A 235 10.38 -5.39 14.99
CA VAL A 235 10.48 -5.29 16.45
C VAL A 235 10.45 -6.69 17.05
N THR A 236 11.56 -7.12 17.64
CA THR A 236 11.64 -8.30 18.51
C THR A 236 11.35 -7.84 19.94
N TYR A 237 10.51 -8.57 20.66
CA TYR A 237 10.06 -8.21 21.99
C TYR A 237 10.97 -8.85 23.06
N ALA A 238 11.58 -8.03 23.92
CA ALA A 238 12.47 -8.50 24.99
C ALA A 238 11.69 -9.16 26.13
N ASP A 239 10.58 -8.55 26.53
CA ASP A 239 9.51 -9.22 27.25
C ASP A 239 8.46 -9.68 26.24
N THR A 240 8.21 -10.98 26.15
CA THR A 240 7.29 -11.58 25.18
C THR A 240 5.85 -11.69 25.70
N THR A 241 5.60 -11.41 26.98
CA THR A 241 4.32 -11.62 27.67
C THR A 241 3.22 -10.69 27.15
N VAL A 242 2.03 -11.21 26.84
CA VAL A 242 0.86 -10.38 26.55
C VAL A 242 0.11 -10.08 27.84
N HIS A 243 0.40 -8.91 28.42
CA HIS A 243 -0.08 -8.49 29.74
C HIS A 243 -1.59 -8.33 29.79
N THR A 244 -2.21 -7.88 28.69
CA THR A 244 -3.68 -7.79 28.58
C THR A 244 -4.35 -9.16 28.75
N LYS A 245 -3.70 -10.27 28.39
CA LYS A 245 -4.27 -11.62 28.60
C LYS A 245 -4.12 -12.10 30.04
N LEU A 246 -3.01 -11.77 30.72
CA LEU A 246 -2.87 -11.99 32.16
C LEU A 246 -3.91 -11.17 32.94
N ALA A 247 -4.12 -9.90 32.56
CA ALA A 247 -5.15 -9.05 33.14
C ALA A 247 -6.57 -9.61 32.94
N LEU A 248 -6.87 -10.26 31.80
CA LEU A 248 -8.13 -10.96 31.59
C LEU A 248 -8.28 -12.18 32.51
N ARG A 249 -7.24 -13.03 32.61
CA ARG A 249 -7.21 -14.17 33.55
C ARG A 249 -7.47 -13.70 34.98
N ASP A 250 -6.81 -12.63 35.41
CA ASP A 250 -6.90 -12.15 36.79
C ASP A 250 -8.23 -11.43 37.06
N HIS A 251 -8.81 -10.77 36.06
CA HIS A 251 -10.19 -10.27 36.11
C HIS A 251 -11.20 -11.42 36.29
N LEU A 252 -11.09 -12.49 35.48
CA LEU A 252 -11.97 -13.65 35.60
C LEU A 252 -11.78 -14.41 36.93
N ARG A 253 -10.54 -14.54 37.43
CA ARG A 253 -10.24 -15.06 38.79
C ARG A 253 -10.81 -14.21 39.92
N SER A 254 -11.00 -12.91 39.71
CA SER A 254 -11.62 -12.03 40.72
C SER A 254 -13.15 -12.17 40.76
N LYS A 255 -13.75 -12.72 39.69
CA LYS A 255 -15.20 -12.89 39.51
C LYS A 255 -15.68 -14.31 39.83
N TYR A 256 -14.92 -15.31 39.39
CA TYR A 256 -15.15 -16.74 39.63
C TYR A 256 -14.05 -17.28 40.54
N ARG A 257 -14.44 -17.87 41.68
CA ARG A 257 -13.54 -18.34 42.74
C ARG A 257 -12.84 -19.65 42.37
N ALA A 258 -13.48 -20.45 41.52
CA ALA A 258 -12.97 -21.73 41.02
C ALA A 258 -13.06 -21.79 39.49
N LEU A 259 -12.24 -22.64 38.86
CA LEU A 259 -12.23 -22.77 37.39
C LEU A 259 -13.52 -23.45 36.88
N GLU A 260 -14.10 -24.28 37.74
CA GLU A 260 -15.34 -25.01 37.56
C GLU A 260 -16.54 -24.06 37.47
N GLU A 261 -16.52 -22.95 38.22
CA GLU A 261 -17.53 -21.89 38.15
C GLU A 261 -17.45 -21.14 36.79
N LEU A 262 -16.24 -20.81 36.34
CA LEU A 262 -16.02 -20.21 35.02
C LEU A 262 -16.46 -21.17 33.90
N ASN A 263 -16.07 -22.44 33.98
CA ASN A 263 -16.46 -23.47 33.01
C ASN A 263 -17.97 -23.67 32.95
N GLY A 264 -18.65 -23.70 34.10
CA GLY A 264 -20.12 -23.77 34.17
C GLY A 264 -20.80 -22.54 33.58
N ALA A 265 -20.28 -21.34 33.82
CA ALA A 265 -20.84 -20.09 33.29
C ALA A 265 -20.61 -19.93 31.77
N TRP A 266 -19.40 -20.26 31.29
CA TRP A 266 -19.01 -20.08 29.89
C TRP A 266 -19.44 -21.26 29.00
N GLY A 267 -19.75 -22.43 29.57
CA GLY A 267 -19.86 -23.69 28.82
C GLY A 267 -18.52 -24.17 28.28
N SER A 268 -17.42 -23.78 28.94
CA SER A 268 -16.04 -24.11 28.56
C SER A 268 -15.50 -25.35 29.28
N SER A 269 -14.36 -25.85 28.83
CA SER A 269 -13.70 -27.04 29.37
C SER A 269 -12.21 -26.78 29.66
N TYR A 270 -11.91 -25.60 30.23
CA TYR A 270 -10.54 -25.24 30.60
C TYR A 270 -10.02 -26.15 31.73
N THR A 271 -8.77 -26.60 31.62
CA THR A 271 -8.10 -27.48 32.59
C THR A 271 -7.26 -26.72 33.62
N THR A 272 -6.91 -25.47 33.32
CA THR A 272 -6.21 -24.56 34.24
C THR A 272 -6.55 -23.10 33.90
N TRP A 273 -6.39 -22.23 34.89
CA TRP A 273 -6.44 -20.78 34.73
C TRP A 273 -5.26 -20.23 33.90
N ASP A 274 -4.14 -20.93 33.88
CA ASP A 274 -2.91 -20.48 33.23
C ASP A 274 -2.77 -21.12 31.83
N SER A 275 -1.55 -21.45 31.38
CA SER A 275 -1.33 -22.31 30.20
C SER A 275 -1.12 -23.74 30.68
N ASP A 276 -1.65 -24.73 29.97
CA ASP A 276 -1.42 -26.16 30.29
C ASP A 276 -0.06 -26.70 29.77
N GLY A 277 0.76 -25.83 29.18
CA GLY A 277 2.07 -26.16 28.60
C GLY A 277 2.01 -26.70 27.17
N THR A 278 0.82 -26.99 26.64
CA THR A 278 0.65 -27.39 25.24
C THR A 278 0.93 -26.20 24.32
N PRO A 279 1.64 -26.37 23.17
CA PRO A 279 1.84 -25.31 22.20
C PRO A 279 0.52 -24.69 21.70
N TRP A 280 0.33 -23.39 21.98
CA TRP A 280 -0.75 -22.58 21.42
C TRP A 280 -0.79 -22.70 19.88
N PRO A 281 -1.96 -22.89 19.25
CA PRO A 281 -3.33 -22.71 19.76
C PRO A 281 -4.03 -24.00 20.21
N LYS A 282 -3.29 -25.01 20.74
CA LYS A 282 -3.86 -26.32 21.09
C LYS A 282 -4.06 -26.60 22.59
N GLY A 283 -3.57 -25.74 23.48
CA GLY A 283 -3.71 -25.94 24.93
C GLY A 283 -5.13 -25.74 25.44
N ARG A 284 -5.38 -26.25 26.64
CA ARG A 284 -6.69 -26.21 27.32
C ARG A 284 -6.67 -25.34 28.58
N GLY A 285 -5.60 -24.61 28.84
CA GLY A 285 -5.62 -23.53 29.83
C GLY A 285 -6.39 -22.29 29.32
N LEU A 286 -6.90 -21.46 30.21
CA LEU A 286 -7.56 -20.20 29.85
C LEU A 286 -6.59 -19.24 29.10
N LEU A 287 -5.29 -19.26 29.44
CA LEU A 287 -4.28 -18.50 28.68
C LEU A 287 -4.03 -19.09 27.28
N ASP A 288 -4.44 -20.32 27.01
CA ASP A 288 -4.26 -20.99 25.71
C ASP A 288 -5.41 -20.72 24.71
N GLU A 289 -6.50 -20.09 25.15
CA GLU A 289 -7.63 -19.72 24.29
C GLU A 289 -7.15 -18.97 23.03
N SER A 290 -7.77 -19.26 21.89
CA SER A 290 -7.32 -18.84 20.55
C SER A 290 -8.45 -18.25 19.69
N GLY A 291 -9.68 -18.21 20.21
CA GLY A 291 -10.90 -17.85 19.47
C GLY A 291 -11.46 -19.00 18.63
N ARG A 292 -10.90 -20.21 18.74
CA ARG A 292 -11.40 -21.42 18.05
C ARG A 292 -12.63 -22.02 18.74
N SER A 293 -12.72 -21.83 20.06
CA SER A 293 -13.73 -22.43 20.93
C SER A 293 -15.15 -21.96 20.61
N PRO A 294 -16.16 -22.86 20.56
CA PRO A 294 -17.53 -22.47 20.22
C PRO A 294 -18.13 -21.41 21.14
N TRP A 295 -17.83 -21.47 22.45
CA TRP A 295 -18.37 -20.54 23.45
C TRP A 295 -17.89 -19.09 23.29
N LEU A 296 -16.71 -18.85 22.71
CA LEU A 296 -16.16 -17.49 22.52
C LEU A 296 -16.82 -16.73 21.37
N GLY A 297 -17.55 -17.42 20.48
CA GLY A 297 -18.10 -16.86 19.25
C GLY A 297 -17.04 -16.52 18.20
N ARG A 298 -17.47 -16.46 16.94
CA ARG A 298 -16.62 -16.12 15.77
C ARG A 298 -16.89 -14.72 15.23
N ASP A 299 -18.00 -14.06 15.59
CA ASP A 299 -18.24 -12.66 15.26
C ASP A 299 -17.53 -11.71 16.26
N PHE A 300 -16.20 -11.65 16.16
CA PHE A 300 -15.32 -10.81 16.99
C PHE A 300 -15.58 -9.28 16.89
N TYR A 301 -16.58 -8.84 16.10
CA TYR A 301 -17.06 -7.45 16.05
C TYR A 301 -18.31 -7.20 16.90
N SER A 302 -19.08 -8.23 17.23
CA SER A 302 -20.39 -8.07 17.90
C SER A 302 -20.66 -9.06 19.04
N MET A 303 -19.90 -10.16 19.11
CA MET A 303 -20.08 -11.27 20.05
C MET A 303 -21.52 -11.82 20.12
N LYS A 304 -22.30 -11.68 19.03
CA LYS A 304 -23.68 -12.19 18.93
C LYS A 304 -23.79 -13.72 18.97
N ASP A 305 -22.69 -14.41 18.72
CA ASP A 305 -22.57 -15.88 18.67
C ASP A 305 -21.65 -16.43 19.78
N ALA A 306 -21.25 -15.58 20.73
CA ALA A 306 -20.63 -16.00 21.99
C ALA A 306 -21.71 -16.39 23.01
N ALA A 307 -21.38 -17.22 23.99
CA ALA A 307 -22.31 -17.54 25.08
C ALA A 307 -22.62 -16.27 25.92
N PRO A 308 -23.84 -16.12 26.48
CA PRO A 308 -24.24 -14.87 27.13
C PRO A 308 -23.33 -14.41 28.29
N ALA A 309 -22.84 -15.35 29.12
CA ALA A 309 -21.89 -15.04 30.20
C ALA A 309 -20.51 -14.63 29.66
N VAL A 310 -19.96 -15.38 28.69
CA VAL A 310 -18.71 -15.04 27.99
C VAL A 310 -18.75 -13.62 27.45
N ARG A 311 -19.89 -13.24 26.84
CA ARG A 311 -20.09 -11.88 26.36
C ARG A 311 -20.17 -10.88 27.52
N ALA A 312 -20.97 -11.12 28.55
CA ALA A 312 -21.08 -10.19 29.68
C ALA A 312 -19.72 -9.91 30.34
N ASP A 313 -18.89 -10.95 30.53
CA ASP A 313 -17.56 -10.84 31.12
C ASP A 313 -16.56 -10.12 30.21
N LEU A 314 -16.64 -10.35 28.89
CA LEU A 314 -15.76 -9.65 27.94
C LEU A 314 -16.23 -8.23 27.63
N ASP A 315 -17.54 -7.93 27.68
CA ASP A 315 -18.11 -6.57 27.62
C ASP A 315 -17.68 -5.77 28.88
N GLU A 316 -17.61 -6.41 30.06
CA GLU A 316 -17.05 -5.86 31.30
C GLU A 316 -15.53 -5.61 31.18
N PHE A 317 -14.76 -6.58 30.67
CA PHE A 317 -13.31 -6.43 30.50
C PHE A 317 -12.92 -5.36 29.45
N VAL A 318 -13.78 -5.04 28.48
CA VAL A 318 -13.61 -3.83 27.64
C VAL A 318 -13.55 -2.57 28.50
N GLY A 319 -14.31 -2.51 29.59
CA GLY A 319 -14.22 -1.44 30.59
C GLY A 319 -12.86 -1.37 31.27
N ALA A 320 -12.28 -2.51 31.67
CA ALA A 320 -10.94 -2.57 32.26
C ALA A 320 -9.84 -2.13 31.28
N ILE A 321 -9.90 -2.57 30.01
CA ILE A 321 -8.98 -2.14 28.95
C ILE A 321 -9.09 -0.62 28.71
N ALA A 322 -10.31 -0.09 28.63
CA ALA A 322 -10.54 1.33 28.43
C ALA A 322 -10.06 2.17 29.62
N GLU A 323 -10.38 1.76 30.85
CA GLU A 323 -9.94 2.41 32.08
C GLU A 323 -8.41 2.44 32.16
N ARG A 324 -7.73 1.35 31.81
CA ARG A 324 -6.26 1.29 31.76
C ARG A 324 -5.68 2.24 30.71
N TYR A 325 -6.23 2.27 29.50
CA TYR A 325 -5.81 3.18 28.44
C TYR A 325 -5.96 4.66 28.85
N PHE A 326 -7.14 5.03 29.34
CA PHE A 326 -7.49 6.41 29.66
C PHE A 326 -6.78 6.92 30.93
N SER A 327 -6.65 6.08 31.96
CA SER A 327 -5.91 6.43 33.19
C SER A 327 -4.45 6.72 32.91
N VAL A 328 -3.75 5.85 32.17
CA VAL A 328 -2.33 6.03 31.83
C VAL A 328 -2.12 7.29 30.98
N THR A 329 -2.91 7.47 29.91
CA THR A 329 -2.75 8.61 29.00
C THR A 329 -3.09 9.96 29.63
N ALA A 330 -4.18 10.05 30.39
CA ALA A 330 -4.57 11.28 31.06
C ALA A 330 -3.67 11.62 32.26
N THR A 331 -3.20 10.62 33.02
CA THR A 331 -2.30 10.84 34.17
C THR A 331 -0.95 11.36 33.72
N ALA A 332 -0.33 10.77 32.68
CA ALA A 332 0.94 11.26 32.16
C ALA A 332 0.85 12.71 31.64
N LEU A 333 -0.19 13.02 30.84
CA LEU A 333 -0.44 14.39 30.36
C LEU A 333 -0.56 15.40 31.50
N ARG A 334 -1.30 15.06 32.57
CA ARG A 334 -1.48 15.91 33.75
C ARG A 334 -0.25 15.98 34.65
N ALA A 335 0.57 14.92 34.71
CA ALA A 335 1.83 14.91 35.43
C ALA A 335 2.87 15.85 34.78
N LYS A 336 2.90 15.93 33.44
CA LYS A 336 3.74 16.93 32.73
C LYS A 336 3.19 18.35 32.85
N ARG A 337 1.87 18.53 32.91
CA ARG A 337 1.17 19.83 33.00
C ARG A 337 -0.15 19.73 33.80
N PRO A 338 -0.19 20.13 35.08
CA PRO A 338 -1.43 20.27 35.83
C PRO A 338 -2.40 21.26 35.16
N GLY A 339 -3.70 20.96 35.18
CA GLY A 339 -4.73 21.80 34.55
C GLY A 339 -4.70 21.82 33.00
N HIS A 340 -4.01 20.86 32.38
CA HIS A 340 -4.00 20.65 30.93
C HIS A 340 -5.19 19.80 30.48
N LEU A 341 -5.90 20.25 29.43
CA LEU A 341 -7.10 19.55 28.91
C LEU A 341 -6.74 18.29 28.11
N VAL A 342 -7.38 17.18 28.46
CA VAL A 342 -7.29 15.88 27.76
C VAL A 342 -8.55 15.67 26.92
N PHE A 343 -8.38 15.43 25.61
CA PHE A 343 -9.49 15.21 24.67
C PHE A 343 -9.76 13.76 24.32
N GLY A 344 -8.99 12.83 24.90
CA GLY A 344 -9.00 11.43 24.51
C GLY A 344 -8.53 11.26 23.06
N PRO A 345 -8.90 10.15 22.39
CA PRO A 345 -8.56 9.95 20.99
C PRO A 345 -9.29 10.90 20.04
N ALA A 346 -8.55 11.39 19.06
CA ALA A 346 -9.08 12.17 17.95
C ALA A 346 -10.10 11.33 17.16
N THR A 347 -11.27 11.92 16.91
CA THR A 347 -12.43 11.32 16.21
C THR A 347 -13.10 10.12 16.89
N ILE A 348 -13.00 9.96 18.21
CA ILE A 348 -13.67 8.87 18.94
C ILE A 348 -15.18 8.80 18.60
N SER A 349 -15.70 7.58 18.49
CA SER A 349 -17.10 7.37 18.10
C SER A 349 -18.06 7.60 19.27
N PRO A 350 -19.05 8.51 19.16
CA PRO A 350 -20.13 8.58 20.14
C PRO A 350 -21.03 7.33 20.15
N SER A 351 -20.91 6.45 19.14
CA SER A 351 -21.53 5.11 19.06
C SER A 351 -20.62 3.97 19.55
N ALA A 352 -19.48 4.27 20.18
CA ALA A 352 -18.58 3.27 20.77
C ALA A 352 -19.22 2.46 21.93
N HIS A 353 -18.52 1.41 22.37
CA HIS A 353 -18.96 0.55 23.48
C HIS A 353 -19.22 1.38 24.76
N PRO A 354 -20.31 1.11 25.52
CA PRO A 354 -20.68 1.93 26.68
C PRO A 354 -19.55 2.12 27.70
N GLU A 355 -18.80 1.08 28.03
CA GLU A 355 -17.70 1.20 29.01
C GLU A 355 -16.53 2.04 28.51
N ILE A 356 -16.25 2.07 27.20
CA ILE A 356 -15.23 2.94 26.62
C ILE A 356 -15.64 4.41 26.81
N LEU A 357 -16.93 4.72 26.62
CA LEU A 357 -17.46 6.07 26.78
C LEU A 357 -17.57 6.47 28.26
N ARG A 358 -17.89 5.55 29.17
CA ARG A 358 -17.86 5.83 30.62
C ARG A 358 -16.43 6.04 31.14
N ALA A 359 -15.45 5.25 30.67
CA ALA A 359 -14.03 5.46 31.00
C ALA A 359 -13.51 6.80 30.44
N ALA A 360 -13.84 7.13 29.18
CA ALA A 360 -13.56 8.44 28.60
C ALA A 360 -14.19 9.58 29.44
N GLY A 361 -15.42 9.38 29.94
CA GLY A 361 -16.13 10.29 30.83
C GLY A 361 -15.51 10.48 32.22
N ARG A 362 -14.76 9.50 32.74
CA ARG A 362 -13.96 9.66 33.97
C ARG A 362 -12.71 10.49 33.73
N TRP A 363 -11.96 10.20 32.67
CA TRP A 363 -10.58 10.67 32.52
C TRP A 363 -10.40 11.90 31.63
N CYS A 364 -11.19 12.08 30.58
CA CYS A 364 -11.07 13.22 29.66
C CYS A 364 -11.79 14.47 30.19
N ASP A 365 -11.45 15.64 29.65
CA ASP A 365 -12.09 16.92 30.02
C ASP A 365 -13.12 17.36 28.98
N ALA A 366 -12.84 17.08 27.71
CA ALA A 366 -13.77 17.12 26.58
C ALA A 366 -13.47 15.94 25.64
N LEU A 367 -14.21 15.77 24.55
CA LEU A 367 -13.96 14.72 23.55
C LEU A 367 -14.08 15.26 22.11
N GLN A 368 -13.25 14.76 21.19
CA GLN A 368 -13.41 15.02 19.75
C GLN A 368 -14.27 13.92 19.11
N PHE A 369 -15.57 14.14 18.96
CA PHE A 369 -16.48 13.16 18.34
C PHE A 369 -16.37 13.17 16.81
N ALA A 370 -16.41 11.98 16.21
CA ALA A 370 -16.69 11.83 14.79
C ALA A 370 -18.14 12.25 14.46
N ASN A 371 -18.36 12.82 13.28
CA ASN A 371 -19.69 13.26 12.84
C ASN A 371 -20.64 12.09 12.50
N GLU A 372 -21.26 11.51 13.53
CA GLU A 372 -22.28 10.46 13.45
C GLU A 372 -23.71 11.01 13.65
N GLY A 373 -23.86 12.33 13.70
CA GLY A 373 -25.14 13.03 13.76
C GLY A 373 -25.79 13.13 15.16
N PRO A 374 -26.93 13.86 15.27
CA PRO A 374 -27.47 14.30 16.56
C PRO A 374 -27.81 13.18 17.55
N ALA A 375 -28.42 12.07 17.09
CA ALA A 375 -28.80 10.97 17.96
C ALA A 375 -27.58 10.27 18.60
N ALA A 376 -26.52 10.06 17.80
CA ALA A 376 -25.25 9.55 18.30
C ALA A 376 -24.63 10.52 19.30
N PHE A 377 -24.57 11.82 19.00
CA PHE A 377 -24.05 12.84 19.93
C PHE A 377 -24.77 12.84 21.29
N ARG A 378 -26.11 12.63 21.32
CA ARG A 378 -26.87 12.52 22.58
C ARG A 378 -26.47 11.29 23.38
N ARG A 379 -26.37 10.11 22.74
CA ARG A 379 -25.88 8.86 23.37
C ARG A 379 -24.44 9.02 23.88
N GLY A 380 -23.56 9.62 23.09
CA GLY A 380 -22.17 9.89 23.48
C GLY A 380 -22.08 10.81 24.70
N PHE A 381 -22.90 11.87 24.74
CA PHE A 381 -22.95 12.76 25.90
C PHE A 381 -23.60 12.12 27.14
N SER A 382 -24.68 11.34 27.01
CA SER A 382 -25.36 10.75 28.16
C SER A 382 -24.50 9.73 28.91
N LEU A 383 -23.58 9.06 28.19
CA LEU A 383 -22.58 8.13 28.73
C LEU A 383 -21.31 8.81 29.26
N THR A 384 -20.79 9.85 28.60
CA THR A 384 -19.53 10.51 28.99
C THR A 384 -19.73 11.64 30.00
N ARG A 385 -20.87 12.36 29.90
CA ARG A 385 -21.19 13.63 30.59
C ARG A 385 -20.15 14.74 30.41
N LYS A 386 -19.25 14.62 29.43
CA LYS A 386 -18.24 15.62 29.06
C LYS A 386 -18.68 16.42 27.83
N PRO A 387 -18.30 17.70 27.70
CA PRO A 387 -18.49 18.44 26.47
C PRO A 387 -17.71 17.81 25.31
N PHE A 388 -18.13 18.11 24.08
CA PHE A 388 -17.46 17.60 22.88
C PHE A 388 -17.33 18.66 21.79
N PHE A 389 -16.41 18.44 20.87
CA PHE A 389 -16.34 19.14 19.60
C PHE A 389 -16.35 18.13 18.46
N VAL A 390 -16.88 18.51 17.29
CA VAL A 390 -17.12 17.54 16.20
C VAL A 390 -16.09 17.71 15.10
N TRP A 391 -15.40 16.62 14.77
CA TRP A 391 -14.56 16.51 13.58
C TRP A 391 -15.45 16.20 12.37
N THR A 392 -15.32 16.97 11.28
CA THR A 392 -16.17 16.82 10.09
C THR A 392 -15.49 17.27 8.79
N THR A 393 -16.09 16.88 7.67
CA THR A 393 -15.81 17.44 6.34
C THR A 393 -17.08 17.44 5.48
N PHE A 394 -17.13 18.32 4.50
CA PHE A 394 -18.06 18.24 3.37
C PHE A 394 -17.28 18.36 2.06
N MET A 395 -17.63 17.56 1.05
CA MET A 395 -17.07 17.70 -0.29
C MET A 395 -18.05 18.43 -1.21
N ALA A 396 -17.51 18.98 -2.29
CA ALA A 396 -18.24 19.26 -3.52
C ALA A 396 -17.23 19.10 -4.66
N GLN A 397 -17.17 17.95 -5.31
CA GLN A 397 -16.14 17.67 -6.31
C GLN A 397 -16.49 18.31 -7.66
N ALA A 398 -17.78 18.35 -8.04
CA ALA A 398 -18.22 18.57 -9.42
C ALA A 398 -17.78 19.92 -10.04
N ASP A 399 -17.84 21.00 -9.27
CA ASP A 399 -17.44 22.35 -9.69
C ASP A 399 -16.00 22.73 -9.26
N SER A 400 -15.35 21.87 -8.48
CA SER A 400 -14.00 22.10 -7.96
C SER A 400 -12.90 21.84 -9.01
N PRO A 401 -11.67 22.35 -8.77
CA PRO A 401 -10.47 21.90 -9.49
C PRO A 401 -10.17 20.39 -9.38
N GLN A 402 -10.85 19.67 -8.48
CA GLN A 402 -10.72 18.23 -8.31
C GLN A 402 -11.78 17.41 -9.06
N SER A 403 -12.76 17.99 -9.77
CA SER A 403 -13.92 17.32 -10.42
C SER A 403 -13.65 16.02 -11.21
N ALA A 404 -12.44 15.83 -11.71
CA ALA A 404 -11.97 14.55 -12.25
C ALA A 404 -11.84 13.42 -11.19
N THR A 405 -12.05 13.67 -9.88
CA THR A 405 -11.65 12.81 -8.74
C THR A 405 -12.82 12.12 -8.07
N LYS A 406 -13.25 11.05 -8.71
CA LYS A 406 -14.34 10.20 -8.22
C LYS A 406 -13.85 9.12 -7.26
N GLY A 407 -14.67 8.83 -6.24
CA GLY A 407 -14.48 7.73 -5.29
C GLY A 407 -13.91 8.13 -3.93
N TRP A 408 -14.38 9.22 -3.32
CA TRP A 408 -14.24 9.49 -1.89
C TRP A 408 -15.59 9.19 -1.18
N PRO A 409 -15.61 8.62 0.04
CA PRO A 409 -16.83 8.07 0.65
C PRO A 409 -17.61 9.01 1.58
N SER A 410 -17.42 10.33 1.53
CA SER A 410 -18.25 11.30 2.26
C SER A 410 -19.30 11.95 1.35
N VAL A 411 -20.25 12.68 1.95
CA VAL A 411 -21.27 13.43 1.19
C VAL A 411 -20.58 14.41 0.25
N ASP A 412 -20.89 14.26 -1.05
CA ASP A 412 -20.37 15.07 -2.14
C ASP A 412 -21.51 15.96 -2.68
N LEU A 413 -21.45 17.25 -2.34
CA LEU A 413 -22.49 18.21 -2.67
C LEU A 413 -22.33 18.70 -4.13
N PRO A 414 -23.41 19.05 -4.83
CA PRO A 414 -23.35 19.52 -6.22
C PRO A 414 -22.42 20.72 -6.47
N THR A 415 -22.30 21.65 -5.50
CA THR A 415 -21.53 22.91 -5.66
C THR A 415 -20.75 23.33 -4.41
N GLN A 416 -19.69 24.13 -4.58
CA GLN A 416 -18.99 24.82 -3.47
C GLN A 416 -19.93 25.76 -2.72
N GLU A 417 -20.94 26.32 -3.38
CA GLU A 417 -21.91 27.19 -2.70
C GLU A 417 -22.77 26.39 -1.72
N GLU A 418 -23.31 25.25 -2.15
CA GLU A 418 -24.02 24.32 -1.27
C GLU A 418 -23.12 23.78 -0.16
N ARG A 419 -21.84 23.52 -0.45
CA ARG A 419 -20.82 23.17 0.57
C ARG A 419 -20.65 24.27 1.63
N GLY A 420 -20.62 25.54 1.22
CA GLY A 420 -20.57 26.69 2.12
C GLY A 420 -21.86 26.84 2.95
N ARG A 421 -23.02 26.72 2.31
CA ARG A 421 -24.35 26.72 2.97
C ARG A 421 -24.47 25.56 3.97
N ALA A 422 -24.01 24.36 3.62
CA ALA A 422 -24.01 23.18 4.48
C ALA A 422 -23.07 23.34 5.70
N TYR A 423 -21.88 23.88 5.51
CA TYR A 423 -20.97 24.21 6.60
C TYR A 423 -21.59 25.23 7.58
N ALA A 424 -22.16 26.32 7.07
CA ALA A 424 -22.82 27.32 7.90
C ALA A 424 -24.02 26.75 8.67
N LYS A 425 -24.86 25.94 8.00
CA LYS A 425 -25.98 25.22 8.63
C LYS A 425 -25.48 24.30 9.75
N PHE A 426 -24.49 23.45 9.47
CA PHE A 426 -23.97 22.49 10.44
C PHE A 426 -23.35 23.15 11.68
N VAL A 427 -22.61 24.25 11.50
CA VAL A 427 -22.07 25.03 12.63
C VAL A 427 -23.19 25.62 13.49
N ASN A 428 -24.26 26.13 12.88
CA ASN A 428 -25.42 26.63 13.61
C ASN A 428 -26.17 25.49 14.35
N GLU A 429 -26.33 24.33 13.72
CA GLU A 429 -26.90 23.13 14.34
C GLU A 429 -26.07 22.66 15.54
N LEU A 430 -24.73 22.68 15.46
CA LEU A 430 -23.84 22.37 16.58
C LEU A 430 -23.93 23.40 17.72
N VAL A 431 -24.06 24.70 17.41
CA VAL A 431 -24.25 25.75 18.43
C VAL A 431 -25.61 25.60 19.12
N ALA A 432 -26.67 25.23 18.38
CA ALA A 432 -28.02 25.02 18.89
C ALA A 432 -28.26 23.62 19.50
N PHE A 433 -27.32 22.68 19.34
CA PHE A 433 -27.48 21.28 19.74
C PHE A 433 -27.74 21.12 21.24
N ARG A 434 -28.75 20.30 21.56
CA ARG A 434 -29.13 19.94 22.93
C ARG A 434 -29.10 18.43 23.15
N ALA A 435 -28.62 18.07 24.34
CA ALA A 435 -28.79 16.75 24.93
C ALA A 435 -30.23 16.58 25.49
N ASP A 436 -30.58 15.35 25.88
CA ASP A 436 -31.90 15.04 26.44
C ASP A 436 -32.14 15.67 27.82
N ASP A 437 -31.10 16.16 28.50
CA ASP A 437 -31.18 16.94 29.75
C ASP A 437 -31.18 18.47 29.53
N ASP A 438 -31.45 18.92 28.29
CA ASP A 438 -31.40 20.32 27.82
C ASP A 438 -30.01 21.01 28.01
N THR A 439 -28.97 20.26 28.38
CA THR A 439 -27.59 20.76 28.29
C THR A 439 -27.24 21.05 26.82
N PHE A 440 -26.44 22.09 26.59
CA PHE A 440 -25.74 22.32 25.32
C PHE A 440 -24.27 21.85 25.48
N PRO A 441 -23.93 20.59 25.12
CA PRO A 441 -22.61 19.99 25.37
C PRO A 441 -21.58 20.23 24.27
N CYS A 442 -22.02 20.62 23.07
CA CYS A 442 -21.08 20.94 22.00
C CYS A 442 -20.34 22.25 22.34
N VAL A 443 -19.02 22.28 22.17
CA VAL A 443 -18.14 23.45 22.39
C VAL A 443 -17.38 23.88 21.13
N GLY A 444 -17.59 23.20 20.00
CA GLY A 444 -17.02 23.60 18.72
C GLY A 444 -16.96 22.56 17.62
N ILE A 445 -16.18 22.89 16.61
CA ILE A 445 -15.95 22.13 15.37
C ILE A 445 -14.45 22.05 15.07
N ASP A 446 -14.02 20.94 14.51
CA ASP A 446 -12.73 20.82 13.82
C ASP A 446 -12.97 20.42 12.36
N TRP A 447 -12.39 21.20 11.45
CA TRP A 447 -12.62 21.09 10.02
C TRP A 447 -11.50 20.30 9.33
N TRP A 448 -11.86 19.16 8.75
CA TRP A 448 -10.97 18.36 7.92
C TRP A 448 -11.12 18.76 6.43
N ALA A 449 -10.12 19.32 5.76
CA ALA A 449 -8.79 19.72 6.23
C ALA A 449 -8.40 21.09 5.63
N TYR A 450 -7.25 21.65 6.04
CA TYR A 450 -6.75 22.91 5.50
C TYR A 450 -6.49 22.88 3.98
N CYS A 451 -6.02 21.74 3.44
CA CYS A 451 -5.78 21.57 2.02
C CYS A 451 -6.62 20.41 1.44
N ASP A 452 -7.03 20.59 0.19
CA ASP A 452 -7.71 19.56 -0.60
C ASP A 452 -6.83 18.31 -0.69
N LYS A 453 -7.32 17.18 -0.16
CA LYS A 453 -6.57 15.93 -0.09
C LYS A 453 -6.37 15.34 -1.48
N ALA A 454 -5.24 15.69 -2.09
CA ALA A 454 -4.87 15.24 -3.42
C ALA A 454 -4.85 13.71 -3.44
N ARG A 455 -5.45 13.13 -4.49
CA ARG A 455 -5.39 11.69 -4.73
C ARG A 455 -3.93 11.26 -4.82
N GLN A 456 -3.41 10.70 -3.73
CA GLN A 456 -2.05 10.20 -3.66
C GLN A 456 -1.80 9.29 -4.87
N PRO A 457 -0.63 9.37 -5.53
CA PRO A 457 -0.24 8.27 -6.39
C PRO A 457 -0.25 7.02 -5.52
N VAL A 458 -0.95 5.97 -5.95
CA VAL A 458 -0.92 4.70 -5.23
C VAL A 458 0.50 4.16 -5.34
N ARG A 459 1.33 4.50 -4.35
CA ARG A 459 2.43 3.63 -3.96
C ARG A 459 1.76 2.27 -3.76
N ARG A 460 2.08 1.27 -4.58
CA ARG A 460 2.05 -0.12 -4.11
C ARG A 460 3.14 -0.27 -3.05
N ARG A 461 2.94 0.38 -1.90
CA ARG A 461 3.58 0.02 -0.64
C ARG A 461 3.26 -1.46 -0.39
N ARG A 462 4.21 -2.21 0.16
CA ARG A 462 4.09 -3.65 0.44
C ARG A 462 2.79 -3.95 1.23
N ARG A 463 1.76 -4.38 0.50
CA ARG A 463 0.73 -5.32 0.97
C ARG A 463 0.58 -6.40 -0.12
N ALA A 464 0.63 -7.70 0.17
CA ALA A 464 0.58 -8.38 1.48
C ALA A 464 -0.65 -7.90 2.30
N ARG A 465 -1.87 -8.32 1.96
CA ARG A 465 -2.23 -9.59 1.29
C ARG A 465 -3.18 -9.39 0.09
N SER A 466 -3.80 -10.49 -0.33
CA SER A 466 -4.97 -10.62 -1.20
C SER A 466 -6.13 -9.66 -0.84
N ALA A 467 -7.11 -9.59 -1.76
CA ALA A 467 -8.54 -9.39 -1.45
C ALA A 467 -9.16 -7.98 -1.35
N GLY A 468 -8.97 -7.13 -2.35
CA GLY A 468 -10.09 -7.01 -3.29
C GLY A 468 -11.31 -6.06 -3.02
N PRO A 469 -12.49 -6.34 -3.64
CA PRO A 469 -13.21 -5.31 -4.43
C PRO A 469 -14.44 -4.40 -4.01
N GLY A 470 -14.37 -3.06 -4.19
CA GLY A 470 -15.31 -2.20 -5.01
C GLY A 470 -16.86 -2.05 -4.78
N ARG A 471 -17.65 -1.25 -5.55
CA ARG A 471 -17.41 -0.05 -6.44
C ARG A 471 -18.68 0.46 -7.21
N ILE A 472 -19.08 1.75 -7.11
CA ILE A 472 -19.91 2.55 -8.10
C ILE A 472 -19.53 4.07 -7.95
N GLY A 473 -19.55 4.99 -8.93
CA GLY A 473 -19.70 4.94 -10.41
C GLY A 473 -20.01 6.31 -11.09
N GLN A 474 -19.72 6.47 -12.40
CA GLN A 474 -20.22 7.51 -13.36
C GLN A 474 -19.96 9.02 -13.01
N SER A 475 -20.44 10.07 -13.71
CA SER A 475 -20.49 10.55 -15.14
C SER A 475 -20.13 12.08 -15.13
N ASP A 476 -19.86 12.91 -16.16
CA ASP A 476 -19.35 12.88 -17.57
C ASP A 476 -18.91 14.35 -17.93
N ARG A 477 -18.31 14.63 -19.12
CA ARG A 477 -18.16 15.98 -19.80
C ARG A 477 -17.18 17.04 -19.24
N ARG A 478 -16.75 18.11 -19.96
CA ARG A 478 -16.37 18.35 -21.41
C ARG A 478 -15.65 19.72 -21.57
N ARG A 479 -14.65 19.84 -22.48
CA ARG A 479 -14.00 21.10 -23.00
C ARG A 479 -13.27 21.94 -21.92
N GLY A 480 -12.33 22.87 -22.16
CA GLY A 480 -11.61 23.43 -23.34
C GLY A 480 -11.28 24.92 -23.06
N ALA A 481 -10.18 25.58 -23.49
CA ALA A 481 -8.95 25.19 -24.19
C ALA A 481 -7.88 26.34 -24.10
N ARG A 482 -6.64 26.12 -24.62
CA ARG A 482 -5.59 27.16 -24.95
C ARG A 482 -4.92 27.87 -23.74
N LEU A 483 -3.67 28.41 -23.77
CA LEU A 483 -2.64 28.65 -24.82
C LEU A 483 -1.17 28.65 -24.24
N ARG A 484 -0.16 28.49 -25.13
CA ARG A 484 1.31 28.83 -25.12
C ARG A 484 2.08 29.19 -23.81
N ARG A 485 3.24 28.57 -23.46
CA ARG A 485 4.67 28.77 -23.92
C ARG A 485 5.31 30.08 -23.36
N LEU A 486 6.58 30.24 -22.93
CA LEU A 486 7.90 29.51 -22.86
C LEU A 486 8.77 30.15 -21.72
N PRO A 487 10.12 30.02 -21.58
CA PRO A 487 11.01 28.85 -21.43
C PRO A 487 11.88 28.85 -20.12
N GLU A 488 12.78 27.86 -19.99
CA GLU A 488 13.85 27.67 -18.97
C GLU A 488 15.03 28.68 -19.15
N PRO A 489 15.96 28.88 -18.17
CA PRO A 489 17.15 28.01 -18.07
C PRO A 489 17.76 27.79 -16.65
N ARG A 490 18.94 27.15 -16.59
CA ARG A 490 19.61 26.56 -15.40
C ARG A 490 21.04 27.09 -15.18
N GLN A 491 21.57 26.88 -13.97
CA GLN A 491 22.97 26.54 -13.60
C GLN A 491 22.89 25.65 -12.33
N GLY A 492 23.85 24.80 -11.90
CA GLY A 492 25.31 24.75 -12.02
C GLY A 492 25.93 25.11 -10.66
N ARG A 493 26.83 24.35 -9.98
CA ARG A 493 27.66 23.16 -10.31
C ARG A 493 27.87 22.24 -9.08
N GLN A 494 28.57 21.11 -9.31
CA GLN A 494 29.25 20.23 -8.33
C GLN A 494 30.48 20.95 -7.67
N ARG A 495 31.26 20.45 -6.68
CA ARG A 495 31.37 19.20 -5.86
C ARG A 495 32.36 19.48 -4.70
N ARG A 496 32.24 18.81 -3.54
CA ARG A 496 33.37 18.24 -2.75
C ARG A 496 32.86 17.42 -1.55
N ASP A 497 33.71 16.50 -1.09
CA ASP A 497 33.62 15.54 0.03
C ASP A 497 35.10 15.37 0.51
N PRO A 498 35.42 15.03 1.78
CA PRO A 498 35.12 13.71 2.34
C PRO A 498 34.72 13.69 3.84
N ARG A 499 34.40 12.48 4.35
CA ARG A 499 34.26 12.14 5.79
C ARG A 499 35.64 11.92 6.47
N PRO A 500 35.71 11.73 7.81
CA PRO A 500 35.46 10.40 8.40
C PRO A 500 34.57 10.39 9.67
N ASP A 501 34.46 9.20 10.27
CA ASP A 501 33.44 8.77 11.25
C ASP A 501 33.61 9.28 12.69
N ALA A 502 32.49 9.28 13.45
CA ALA A 502 32.48 9.15 14.91
C ALA A 502 31.17 8.51 15.39
N ARG A 503 31.26 7.61 16.39
CA ARG A 503 30.12 7.17 17.23
C ARG A 503 30.08 8.06 18.48
N PHE A 504 28.90 8.34 19.04
CA PHE A 504 28.80 8.82 20.42
C PHE A 504 27.54 8.31 21.12
N ASP A 505 27.74 7.77 22.33
CA ASP A 505 26.69 7.35 23.25
C ASP A 505 26.06 8.56 23.98
N VAL A 506 24.81 8.40 24.41
CA VAL A 506 24.10 9.42 25.21
C VAL A 506 24.21 9.07 26.69
N ALA A 507 25.25 9.58 27.34
CA ALA A 507 25.43 9.50 28.80
C ALA A 507 25.11 10.86 29.47
N ARG A 508 24.63 10.80 30.72
CA ARG A 508 24.16 11.98 31.48
C ARG A 508 25.31 12.77 32.11
N SER A 509 25.23 14.09 32.09
CA SER A 509 25.63 14.92 33.23
C SER A 509 24.97 16.32 33.17
N SER A 510 24.83 16.97 34.33
CA SER A 510 24.12 18.24 34.48
C SER A 510 24.96 19.24 35.28
N ARG A 511 24.87 20.54 34.95
CA ARG A 511 25.15 21.69 35.84
C ARG A 511 24.68 23.03 35.23
N PRO A 512 24.48 24.10 36.04
CA PRO A 512 23.75 25.32 35.67
C PRO A 512 24.66 26.44 35.10
N PRO A 513 24.09 27.54 34.54
CA PRO A 513 24.85 28.62 33.93
C PRO A 513 25.34 29.70 34.93
N PRO A 514 26.48 30.37 34.65
CA PRO A 514 26.90 31.60 35.32
C PRO A 514 26.19 32.86 34.76
N ARG A 515 26.44 34.02 35.38
CA ARG A 515 25.71 35.29 35.18
C ARG A 515 26.37 36.24 34.17
N ALA A 516 25.66 37.31 33.81
CA ALA A 516 26.14 38.41 32.96
C ALA A 516 26.83 39.53 33.76
N GLU A 517 27.63 40.37 33.07
CA GLU A 517 27.88 41.82 33.26
C GLU A 517 28.84 42.31 32.10
N PRO A 518 29.07 43.62 31.83
CA PRO A 518 29.01 44.14 30.44
C PRO A 518 30.11 45.18 30.02
N TRP A 519 29.86 45.88 28.88
CA TRP A 519 30.32 47.21 28.43
C TRP A 519 31.38 47.38 27.29
N ARG A 520 31.06 48.36 26.39
CA ARG A 520 31.91 49.16 25.46
C ARG A 520 32.56 48.42 24.25
N GLY A 521 32.71 49.03 23.06
CA GLY A 521 32.14 50.28 22.51
C GLY A 521 32.88 50.84 21.26
N ALA A 522 32.15 51.52 20.35
CA ALA A 522 32.64 52.35 19.21
C ALA A 522 33.40 51.64 18.04
N ALA A 523 33.58 52.19 16.82
CA ALA A 523 32.78 53.12 15.97
C ALA A 523 33.39 53.24 14.53
N ALA A 524 32.63 53.81 13.56
CA ALA A 524 33.07 54.39 12.26
C ALA A 524 33.67 53.41 11.18
N ALA A 525 33.28 53.36 9.89
CA ALA A 525 33.25 54.33 8.74
C ALA A 525 34.36 53.96 7.70
N ARG A 526 34.36 54.25 6.37
CA ARG A 526 33.41 54.90 5.42
C ARG A 526 33.88 54.63 3.94
N LEU A 527 32.97 54.73 2.94
CA LEU A 527 33.21 55.05 1.49
C LEU A 527 34.06 54.06 0.62
N ALA A 528 34.10 54.09 -0.75
CA ALA A 528 33.09 54.40 -1.80
C ALA A 528 33.59 54.08 -3.26
N ARG A 529 32.65 53.89 -4.22
CA ARG A 529 32.69 54.06 -5.72
C ARG A 529 33.62 53.20 -6.63
N GLU A 530 32.98 52.40 -7.51
CA GLU A 530 32.86 52.49 -9.01
C GLU A 530 33.87 53.29 -9.91
N PRO A 531 33.90 53.11 -11.27
CA PRO A 531 33.34 52.08 -12.20
C PRO A 531 34.30 51.68 -13.40
N GLY A 532 33.84 50.94 -14.45
CA GLY A 532 34.38 51.16 -15.85
C GLY A 532 34.62 50.02 -16.89
N VAL A 533 33.57 49.52 -17.58
CA VAL A 533 33.37 49.43 -19.07
C VAL A 533 34.40 48.78 -20.10
N SER A 534 33.87 47.83 -20.92
CA SER A 534 34.13 47.49 -22.37
C SER A 534 35.32 46.66 -22.93
N SER A 535 34.98 45.69 -23.83
CA SER A 535 35.66 45.16 -25.07
C SER A 535 37.13 44.66 -25.06
N GLY A 536 37.56 43.72 -25.92
CA GLY A 536 36.88 42.89 -26.93
C GLY A 536 37.84 42.18 -27.92
N ALA A 537 37.32 41.22 -28.72
CA ALA A 537 37.96 40.49 -29.85
C ALA A 537 38.97 39.33 -29.58
N ASP A 538 38.95 38.36 -30.50
CA ASP A 538 39.75 37.11 -30.66
C ASP A 538 40.59 37.20 -31.98
N PRO A 539 41.34 36.16 -32.46
CA PRO A 539 42.27 35.21 -31.83
C PRO A 539 43.67 35.27 -32.52
N PRO A 540 44.57 34.25 -32.39
CA PRO A 540 44.66 33.21 -33.44
C PRO A 540 44.99 31.78 -32.91
N ALA A 541 45.26 30.82 -33.81
CA ALA A 541 45.43 29.38 -33.49
C ALA A 541 46.63 28.72 -34.19
N ALA A 542 47.13 27.58 -33.67
CA ALA A 542 47.99 26.61 -34.39
C ALA A 542 48.09 25.21 -33.73
N ALA A 543 48.45 24.20 -34.54
CA ALA A 543 49.01 22.84 -34.26
C ALA A 543 48.75 22.14 -32.90
N ALA A 544 48.22 20.92 -32.74
CA ALA A 544 48.03 19.72 -33.59
C ALA A 544 49.23 18.74 -33.74
N ARG A 545 49.15 17.58 -33.05
CA ARG A 545 49.60 16.25 -33.53
C ARG A 545 48.85 15.13 -32.77
N ALA A 546 48.78 13.92 -33.33
CA ALA A 546 47.86 12.87 -32.87
C ALA A 546 48.37 11.44 -33.15
N VAL A 547 47.83 10.45 -32.42
CA VAL A 547 48.01 9.00 -32.67
C VAL A 547 46.63 8.32 -32.70
N ARG A 548 46.46 7.32 -33.59
CA ARG A 548 45.22 6.54 -33.82
C ARG A 548 45.18 5.34 -32.85
N GLY A 549 44.07 4.68 -32.50
CA GLY A 549 42.70 4.57 -33.02
C GLY A 549 41.86 3.72 -32.03
N ARG A 550 40.73 3.06 -32.35
CA ARG A 550 40.05 2.74 -33.63
C ARG A 550 38.56 3.11 -33.58
N ARG A 551 37.93 3.33 -34.74
CA ARG A 551 36.46 3.47 -34.90
C ARG A 551 35.75 2.11 -34.79
N ARG A 552 34.56 2.03 -34.15
CA ARG A 552 33.52 1.00 -34.45
C ARG A 552 32.14 1.26 -33.77
N SER A 553 31.37 2.29 -34.18
CA SER A 553 29.90 2.37 -33.89
C SER A 553 29.10 3.49 -34.60
N VAL A 554 29.51 3.99 -35.79
CA VAL A 554 28.85 5.16 -36.42
C VAL A 554 27.50 4.85 -37.09
N ALA A 555 27.18 3.58 -37.37
CA ALA A 555 25.94 3.19 -38.04
C ALA A 555 24.67 3.42 -37.18
N LEU A 556 24.73 3.19 -35.86
CA LEU A 556 23.54 3.27 -35.00
C LEU A 556 23.08 4.71 -34.70
N SER A 557 23.96 5.70 -34.76
CA SER A 557 23.59 7.12 -34.57
C SER A 557 22.68 7.63 -35.70
N ALA A 558 22.90 7.19 -36.94
CA ALA A 558 22.05 7.58 -38.06
C ALA A 558 20.63 7.02 -37.94
N PHE A 559 20.49 5.74 -37.58
CA PHE A 559 19.18 5.10 -37.39
C PHE A 559 18.41 5.70 -36.20
N THR A 560 19.08 5.95 -35.07
CA THR A 560 18.46 6.58 -33.90
C THR A 560 18.14 8.08 -34.08
N GLN A 561 18.84 8.79 -34.98
CA GLN A 561 18.48 10.16 -35.35
C GLN A 561 17.29 10.22 -36.33
N ARG A 562 17.21 9.32 -37.32
CA ARG A 562 16.11 9.32 -38.31
C ARG A 562 14.72 9.04 -37.71
N LEU A 563 14.64 8.46 -36.51
CA LEU A 563 13.37 8.24 -35.78
C LEU A 563 12.90 9.44 -34.94
N ARG A 564 13.65 10.55 -34.87
CA ARG A 564 13.23 11.77 -34.13
C ARG A 564 11.96 12.47 -34.65
N PRO A 565 11.61 12.52 -35.95
CA PRO A 565 10.47 13.29 -36.45
C PRO A 565 9.09 12.80 -35.96
N LEU A 566 8.97 11.51 -35.61
CA LEU A 566 7.70 10.90 -35.18
C LEU A 566 7.37 11.15 -33.69
N ALA A 567 8.19 11.93 -32.97
CA ALA A 567 8.05 12.18 -31.53
C ALA A 567 7.01 13.23 -31.03
N PRO A 568 6.38 14.13 -31.84
CA PRO A 568 5.64 15.27 -31.29
C PRO A 568 4.19 15.01 -30.84
N TRP A 569 3.65 13.79 -30.98
CA TRP A 569 2.29 13.45 -30.50
C TRP A 569 2.28 12.21 -29.60
N LEU A 570 2.52 12.41 -28.30
CA LEU A 570 1.86 11.72 -27.17
C LEU A 570 2.43 12.24 -25.84
N VAL A 571 1.58 12.86 -25.01
CA VAL A 571 1.85 13.28 -23.62
C VAL A 571 2.95 14.35 -23.47
N GLY A 572 2.56 15.63 -23.57
CA GLY A 572 3.42 16.76 -23.21
C GLY A 572 3.63 16.92 -21.68
N PRO A 573 4.60 17.74 -21.24
CA PRO A 573 4.93 17.92 -19.81
C PRO A 573 3.84 18.59 -18.96
N SER A 574 2.81 19.17 -19.59
CA SER A 574 1.62 19.75 -18.96
C SER A 574 0.46 18.74 -18.76
N SER A 575 0.70 17.45 -18.96
CA SER A 575 -0.30 16.38 -18.82
C SER A 575 -0.58 16.01 -17.35
N SER A 576 -1.81 15.61 -17.06
CA SER A 576 -2.17 15.14 -15.71
C SER A 576 -1.41 13.86 -15.34
N ARG A 577 -1.09 13.65 -14.05
CA ARG A 577 -0.48 12.39 -13.60
C ARG A 577 -1.36 11.17 -13.89
N ARG A 578 -2.68 11.34 -14.03
CA ARG A 578 -3.56 10.26 -14.51
C ARG A 578 -3.40 9.97 -15.99
N GLN A 579 -3.15 10.96 -16.85
CA GLN A 579 -2.72 10.69 -18.23
C GLN A 579 -1.32 10.06 -18.27
N GLN A 580 -0.38 10.47 -17.42
CA GLN A 580 0.95 9.84 -17.37
C GLN A 580 0.90 8.38 -16.89
N VAL A 581 0.05 8.07 -15.90
CA VAL A 581 -0.16 6.69 -15.42
C VAL A 581 -1.06 5.89 -16.37
N ALA A 582 -2.11 6.46 -16.95
CA ALA A 582 -2.96 5.77 -17.92
C ALA A 582 -2.21 5.53 -19.23
N CYS A 583 -1.49 6.52 -19.77
CA CYS A 583 -0.56 6.29 -20.87
C CYS A 583 0.57 5.35 -20.46
N GLY A 584 1.03 5.34 -19.21
CA GLY A 584 2.00 4.35 -18.74
C GLY A 584 1.47 2.91 -18.75
N VAL A 585 0.23 2.72 -18.30
CA VAL A 585 -0.48 1.43 -18.35
C VAL A 585 -0.80 1.04 -19.80
N MET A 586 -1.23 1.99 -20.65
CA MET A 586 -1.42 1.75 -22.08
C MET A 586 -0.11 1.47 -22.82
N TRP A 587 1.01 2.09 -22.42
CA TRP A 587 2.34 1.81 -22.98
C TRP A 587 2.82 0.41 -22.57
N LEU A 588 2.63 0.03 -21.31
CA LEU A 588 2.93 -1.34 -20.85
C LEU A 588 2.05 -2.36 -21.58
N ALA A 589 0.73 -2.16 -21.61
CA ALA A 589 -0.21 -3.04 -22.30
C ALA A 589 0.01 -3.08 -23.83
N ALA A 590 0.43 -1.98 -24.46
CA ALA A 590 0.81 -1.96 -25.87
C ALA A 590 2.17 -2.64 -26.11
N GLY A 591 3.11 -2.57 -25.17
CA GLY A 591 4.36 -3.34 -25.21
C GLY A 591 4.13 -4.84 -25.04
N ASP A 592 3.22 -5.23 -24.14
CA ASP A 592 2.80 -6.60 -23.93
C ASP A 592 2.03 -7.14 -25.14
N GLY A 593 1.05 -6.38 -25.64
CA GLY A 593 0.25 -6.71 -26.82
C GLY A 593 1.09 -6.78 -28.10
N LEU A 594 2.03 -5.86 -28.32
CA LEU A 594 2.96 -5.92 -29.45
C LEU A 594 3.92 -7.10 -29.32
N GLY A 595 4.37 -7.44 -28.11
CA GLY A 595 5.11 -8.67 -27.84
C GLY A 595 4.32 -9.94 -28.19
N ALA A 596 3.04 -9.99 -27.82
CA ALA A 596 2.14 -11.08 -28.17
C ALA A 596 1.88 -11.17 -29.69
N ILE A 597 1.64 -10.04 -30.36
CA ILE A 597 1.47 -9.97 -31.82
C ILE A 597 2.74 -10.46 -32.54
N LEU A 598 3.93 -10.02 -32.12
CA LEU A 598 5.20 -10.51 -32.67
C LEU A 598 5.39 -12.02 -32.44
N GLY A 599 4.98 -12.53 -31.27
CA GLY A 599 4.98 -13.95 -30.96
C GLY A 599 4.03 -14.76 -31.85
N PHE A 600 2.83 -14.25 -32.08
CA PHE A 600 1.81 -14.87 -32.94
C PHE A 600 2.21 -14.85 -34.42
N VAL A 601 2.75 -13.73 -34.90
CA VAL A 601 3.32 -13.61 -36.27
C VAL A 601 4.50 -14.58 -36.43
N LYS A 602 5.40 -14.69 -35.43
CA LYS A 602 6.47 -15.70 -35.45
C LYS A 602 5.92 -17.12 -35.53
N LEU A 603 4.91 -17.43 -34.71
CA LEU A 603 4.28 -18.74 -34.66
C LEU A 603 3.67 -19.11 -36.02
N ALA A 604 2.85 -18.24 -36.59
CA ALA A 604 2.20 -18.47 -37.89
C ALA A 604 3.21 -18.61 -39.05
N ILE A 605 4.26 -17.78 -39.11
CA ILE A 605 5.26 -17.90 -40.17
C ILE A 605 6.05 -19.21 -40.04
N ILE A 606 6.58 -19.53 -38.85
CA ILE A 606 7.39 -20.73 -38.65
C ILE A 606 6.55 -22.02 -38.76
N ALA A 607 5.26 -21.99 -38.38
CA ALA A 607 4.35 -23.12 -38.54
C ALA A 607 4.08 -23.53 -40.00
N ARG A 608 4.30 -22.64 -40.97
CA ARG A 608 4.26 -22.97 -42.41
C ARG A 608 5.58 -23.52 -42.96
N LEU A 609 6.65 -23.54 -42.16
CA LEU A 609 8.02 -23.89 -42.58
C LEU A 609 8.58 -25.15 -41.88
N LEU A 610 8.02 -25.55 -40.75
CA LEU A 610 8.43 -26.69 -39.92
C LEU A 610 7.29 -27.72 -39.80
N ALA A 611 7.62 -28.97 -39.52
CA ALA A 611 6.64 -30.03 -39.30
C ALA A 611 6.01 -29.94 -37.89
N PRO A 612 4.80 -30.47 -37.66
CA PRO A 612 4.20 -30.49 -36.32
C PRO A 612 5.07 -31.20 -35.27
N ALA A 613 5.81 -32.25 -35.65
CA ALA A 613 6.75 -32.95 -34.77
C ALA A 613 7.87 -32.03 -34.22
N ASP A 614 8.34 -31.05 -34.99
CA ASP A 614 9.32 -30.06 -34.52
C ASP A 614 8.76 -29.22 -33.35
N PHE A 615 7.49 -28.86 -33.44
CA PHE A 615 6.77 -28.16 -32.38
C PHE A 615 6.49 -29.07 -31.17
N GLY A 616 6.34 -30.38 -31.38
CA GLY A 616 6.26 -31.39 -30.33
C GLY A 616 7.54 -31.46 -29.49
N LEU A 617 8.69 -31.69 -30.14
CA LEU A 617 10.00 -31.69 -29.47
C LEU A 617 10.26 -30.37 -28.73
N PHE A 618 9.98 -29.24 -29.38
CA PHE A 618 10.14 -27.92 -28.79
C PHE A 618 9.18 -27.67 -27.61
N ALA A 619 7.95 -28.20 -27.65
CA ALA A 619 7.02 -28.10 -26.54
C ALA A 619 7.47 -28.90 -25.32
N ILE A 620 7.97 -30.14 -25.51
CA ILE A 620 8.47 -30.98 -24.42
C ILE A 620 9.71 -30.36 -23.78
N ALA A 621 10.64 -29.83 -24.58
CA ALA A 621 11.81 -29.14 -24.05
C ALA A 621 11.43 -27.87 -23.26
N LEU A 622 10.50 -27.05 -23.76
CA LEU A 622 9.94 -25.91 -23.03
C LEU A 622 9.20 -26.34 -21.74
N LEU A 623 8.56 -27.50 -21.75
CA LEU A 623 7.88 -28.08 -20.58
C LEU A 623 8.91 -28.49 -19.52
N THR A 624 9.97 -29.22 -19.88
CA THR A 624 11.10 -29.54 -18.99
C THR A 624 11.70 -28.29 -18.36
N THR A 625 11.98 -27.26 -19.16
CA THR A 625 12.47 -25.96 -18.66
C THR A 625 11.45 -25.27 -17.75
N GLY A 626 10.17 -25.26 -18.12
CA GLY A 626 9.09 -24.66 -17.34
C GLY A 626 8.96 -25.29 -15.95
N TRP A 627 8.94 -26.61 -15.86
CA TRP A 627 8.90 -27.34 -14.58
C TRP A 627 10.09 -26.99 -13.68
N LEU A 628 11.32 -27.06 -14.21
CA LEU A 628 12.53 -26.71 -13.48
C LEU A 628 12.52 -25.24 -13.03
N GLU A 629 12.02 -24.33 -13.86
CA GLU A 629 11.93 -22.92 -13.51
C GLU A 629 10.87 -22.61 -12.44
N TYR A 630 9.68 -23.22 -12.51
CA TYR A 630 8.63 -23.03 -11.52
C TYR A 630 9.01 -23.60 -10.15
N LEU A 631 9.65 -24.78 -10.12
CA LEU A 631 10.14 -25.41 -8.89
C LEU A 631 11.26 -24.60 -8.22
N THR A 632 12.04 -23.84 -8.99
CA THR A 632 13.20 -23.09 -8.50
C THR A 632 13.00 -21.57 -8.49
N ASP A 633 11.82 -21.01 -8.78
CA ASP A 633 11.67 -19.55 -8.81
C ASP A 633 11.69 -18.92 -7.41
N LEU A 634 12.80 -18.23 -7.13
CA LEU A 634 13.03 -17.47 -5.91
C LEU A 634 12.37 -16.07 -5.94
N SER A 635 11.68 -15.71 -7.04
CA SER A 635 10.90 -14.47 -7.22
C SER A 635 11.69 -13.18 -6.99
N PHE A 636 12.99 -13.21 -7.23
CA PHE A 636 13.90 -12.10 -6.94
C PHE A 636 13.53 -10.78 -7.64
N ARG A 637 13.00 -10.83 -8.87
CA ARG A 637 12.58 -9.63 -9.61
C ARG A 637 11.43 -8.91 -8.89
N ASP A 638 10.45 -9.65 -8.41
CA ASP A 638 9.32 -9.09 -7.64
C ASP A 638 9.75 -8.65 -6.24
N ALA A 639 10.66 -9.40 -5.60
CA ALA A 639 11.24 -9.03 -4.31
C ALA A 639 12.01 -7.69 -4.40
N LEU A 640 12.86 -7.50 -5.42
CA LEU A 640 13.55 -6.23 -5.70
C LEU A 640 12.56 -5.08 -5.96
N ILE A 641 11.49 -5.30 -6.73
CA ILE A 641 10.42 -4.29 -6.90
C ILE A 641 9.79 -3.94 -5.55
N ARG A 642 9.59 -4.93 -4.66
CA ARG A 642 8.99 -4.78 -3.33
C ARG A 642 9.78 -3.92 -2.35
N HIS A 643 11.11 -3.78 -2.43
CA HIS A 643 11.88 -2.91 -1.51
C HIS A 643 11.66 -1.43 -1.84
N GLN A 644 11.41 -0.58 -0.82
CA GLN A 644 11.17 0.86 -0.99
C GLN A 644 12.46 1.69 -0.98
N ASP A 645 13.50 1.17 -0.32
CA ASP A 645 14.82 1.78 -0.15
C ASP A 645 15.74 1.48 -1.36
N ASP A 646 17.01 1.87 -1.31
CA ASP A 646 17.93 1.57 -2.41
C ASP A 646 18.19 0.06 -2.52
N VAL A 647 17.99 -0.46 -3.73
CA VAL A 647 18.17 -1.88 -4.06
C VAL A 647 19.58 -2.20 -4.54
N ALA A 648 20.48 -1.22 -4.67
CA ALA A 648 21.86 -1.45 -5.09
C ALA A 648 22.58 -2.58 -4.33
N PRO A 649 22.47 -2.72 -2.98
CA PRO A 649 23.11 -3.83 -2.25
C PRO A 649 22.60 -5.23 -2.64
N TYR A 650 21.35 -5.32 -3.10
CA TYR A 650 20.67 -6.58 -3.40
C TYR A 650 20.93 -7.05 -4.84
N ILE A 651 21.36 -6.16 -5.75
CA ILE A 651 21.45 -6.47 -7.19
C ILE A 651 22.55 -7.51 -7.47
N ASP A 652 23.72 -7.38 -6.85
CA ASP A 652 24.83 -8.34 -7.02
C ASP A 652 24.47 -9.73 -6.45
N THR A 653 23.80 -9.76 -5.30
CA THR A 653 23.28 -11.01 -4.69
C THR A 653 22.22 -11.66 -5.57
N VAL A 654 21.28 -10.89 -6.13
CA VAL A 654 20.25 -11.40 -7.07
C VAL A 654 20.85 -11.84 -8.41
N TRP A 655 21.89 -11.17 -8.92
CA TRP A 655 22.57 -11.60 -10.14
C TRP A 655 23.30 -12.93 -9.92
N THR A 656 24.10 -13.02 -8.84
CA THR A 656 24.82 -14.23 -8.45
C THR A 656 23.87 -15.41 -8.23
N ALA A 657 22.77 -15.19 -7.50
CA ALA A 657 21.78 -16.24 -7.24
C ALA A 657 20.97 -16.64 -8.50
N GLN A 658 20.72 -15.73 -9.45
CA GLN A 658 20.16 -16.09 -10.76
C GLN A 658 21.13 -16.95 -11.57
N ILE A 659 22.43 -16.62 -11.60
CA ILE A 659 23.45 -17.42 -12.29
C ILE A 659 23.57 -18.82 -11.69
N LEU A 660 23.63 -18.95 -10.37
CA LEU A 660 23.68 -20.25 -9.70
C LEU A 660 22.43 -21.11 -10.00
N ARG A 661 21.23 -20.51 -9.93
CA ARG A 661 19.97 -21.17 -10.35
C ARG A 661 20.01 -21.57 -11.83
N GLY A 662 20.46 -20.67 -12.70
CA GLY A 662 20.55 -20.88 -14.15
C GLY A 662 21.50 -22.02 -14.50
N ALA A 663 22.65 -22.10 -13.81
CA ALA A 663 23.61 -23.20 -13.96
C ALA A 663 22.99 -24.55 -13.61
N VAL A 664 22.31 -24.67 -12.45
CA VAL A 664 21.64 -25.92 -12.03
C VAL A 664 20.59 -26.35 -13.06
N ILE A 665 19.71 -25.44 -13.50
CA ILE A 665 18.68 -25.75 -14.50
C ILE A 665 19.32 -26.14 -15.84
N ALA A 666 20.34 -25.40 -16.30
CA ALA A 666 21.05 -25.68 -17.54
C ALA A 666 21.74 -27.06 -17.52
N SER A 667 22.39 -27.43 -16.41
CA SER A 667 23.00 -28.75 -16.24
C SER A 667 21.98 -29.88 -16.31
N ILE A 668 20.78 -29.71 -15.71
CA ILE A 668 19.71 -30.72 -15.77
C ILE A 668 19.11 -30.83 -17.20
N ILE A 669 18.92 -29.71 -17.90
CA ILE A 669 18.46 -29.69 -19.29
C ILE A 669 19.49 -30.35 -20.22
N ALA A 670 20.78 -30.04 -20.07
CA ALA A 670 21.84 -30.66 -20.86
C ALA A 670 21.98 -32.16 -20.56
N GLY A 671 21.93 -32.55 -19.28
CA GLY A 671 22.01 -33.95 -18.85
C GLY A 671 20.79 -34.80 -19.23
N SER A 672 19.63 -34.19 -19.47
CA SER A 672 18.43 -34.90 -19.96
C SER A 672 18.38 -35.07 -21.48
N ALA A 673 19.33 -34.51 -22.24
CA ALA A 673 19.41 -34.66 -23.69
C ALA A 673 19.38 -36.13 -24.18
N PRO A 674 20.20 -37.07 -23.67
CA PRO A 674 20.13 -38.48 -24.09
C PRO A 674 18.83 -39.17 -23.67
N LEU A 675 18.24 -38.79 -22.52
CA LEU A 675 16.96 -39.35 -22.07
C LEU A 675 15.82 -38.94 -23.00
N VAL A 676 15.75 -37.66 -23.40
CA VAL A 676 14.74 -37.19 -24.37
C VAL A 676 14.99 -37.77 -25.76
N ALA A 677 16.25 -37.89 -26.18
CA ALA A 677 16.59 -38.49 -27.47
C ALA A 677 16.16 -39.96 -27.58
N GLY A 678 16.46 -40.78 -26.57
CA GLY A 678 16.12 -42.21 -26.56
C GLY A 678 14.64 -42.49 -26.24
N TYR A 679 13.99 -41.69 -25.40
CA TYR A 679 12.58 -41.92 -25.03
C TYR A 679 11.60 -41.57 -26.15
N TYR A 680 11.91 -40.56 -26.98
CA TYR A 680 11.06 -40.11 -28.08
C TYR A 680 11.56 -40.52 -29.48
N ASP A 681 12.63 -41.31 -29.55
CA ASP A 681 13.35 -41.70 -30.78
C ASP A 681 13.66 -40.51 -31.72
N VAL A 682 14.20 -39.43 -31.15
CA VAL A 682 14.61 -38.25 -31.92
C VAL A 682 16.05 -37.84 -31.56
N PRO A 683 17.05 -38.27 -32.35
CA PRO A 683 18.45 -37.88 -32.18
C PRO A 683 18.68 -36.36 -32.17
N LEU A 684 17.81 -35.57 -32.82
CA LEU A 684 17.87 -34.11 -32.84
C LEU A 684 17.79 -33.49 -31.43
N ALA A 685 17.20 -34.19 -30.45
CA ALA A 685 17.17 -33.78 -29.05
C ALA A 685 18.58 -33.60 -28.44
N MET A 686 19.58 -34.37 -28.90
CA MET A 686 20.98 -34.25 -28.48
C MET A 686 21.59 -32.89 -28.81
N ALA A 687 21.14 -32.23 -29.88
CA ALA A 687 21.56 -30.87 -30.24
C ALA A 687 20.62 -29.80 -29.66
N ALA A 688 19.32 -30.10 -29.62
CA ALA A 688 18.28 -29.15 -29.18
C ALA A 688 18.32 -28.84 -27.68
N MET A 689 18.49 -29.85 -26.83
CA MET A 689 18.47 -29.67 -25.36
C MET A 689 19.67 -28.83 -24.86
N PRO A 690 20.93 -29.04 -25.32
CA PRO A 690 22.04 -28.14 -24.97
C PRO A 690 21.82 -26.68 -25.42
N LEU A 691 21.17 -26.42 -26.56
CA LEU A 691 20.84 -25.05 -26.98
C LEU A 691 19.87 -24.37 -26.01
N LEU A 692 18.93 -25.12 -25.42
CA LEU A 692 18.01 -24.62 -24.40
C LEU A 692 18.69 -24.43 -23.03
N ALA A 693 19.66 -25.28 -22.68
CA ALA A 693 20.52 -25.09 -21.51
C ALA A 693 21.35 -23.78 -21.63
N ILE A 694 21.90 -23.50 -22.81
CA ILE A 694 22.62 -22.24 -23.10
C ILE A 694 21.67 -21.04 -23.02
N GLU A 695 20.43 -21.15 -23.51
CA GLU A 695 19.40 -20.10 -23.38
C GLU A 695 19.15 -19.72 -21.91
N VAL A 696 18.93 -20.72 -21.06
CA VAL A 696 18.69 -20.52 -19.61
C VAL A 696 19.89 -19.84 -18.96
N MET A 697 21.12 -20.25 -19.29
CA MET A 697 22.34 -19.62 -18.78
C MET A 697 22.46 -18.15 -19.24
N VAL A 698 22.23 -17.87 -20.53
CA VAL A 698 22.24 -16.49 -21.06
C VAL A 698 21.21 -15.61 -20.34
N ARG A 699 19.99 -16.12 -20.15
CA ARG A 699 18.90 -15.40 -19.48
C ARG A 699 19.17 -15.18 -17.98
N ALA A 700 19.89 -16.09 -17.32
CA ALA A 700 20.34 -15.95 -15.93
C ALA A 700 21.38 -14.82 -15.75
N VAL A 701 22.19 -14.54 -16.77
CA VAL A 701 23.20 -13.46 -16.78
C VAL A 701 22.58 -12.07 -17.01
N ALA A 702 21.28 -11.96 -17.31
CA ALA A 702 20.61 -10.68 -17.59
C ALA A 702 20.65 -9.68 -16.40
N ASN A 703 20.81 -8.40 -16.72
CA ASN A 703 21.06 -7.36 -15.72
C ASN A 703 19.84 -7.10 -14.80
N PRO A 704 19.90 -7.35 -13.47
CA PRO A 704 18.76 -7.10 -12.59
C PRO A 704 18.47 -5.61 -12.39
N ALA A 705 19.44 -4.72 -12.67
CA ALA A 705 19.27 -3.26 -12.59
C ALA A 705 18.24 -2.72 -13.61
N THR A 706 17.76 -3.54 -14.55
CA THR A 706 16.54 -3.27 -15.34
C THR A 706 15.32 -2.99 -14.47
N VAL A 707 15.28 -3.49 -13.23
CA VAL A 707 14.21 -3.21 -12.25
C VAL A 707 14.01 -1.70 -12.00
N TYR A 708 15.08 -0.90 -12.08
CA TYR A 708 14.99 0.56 -11.93
C TYR A 708 14.21 1.22 -13.08
N LEU A 709 14.10 0.62 -14.27
CA LEU A 709 13.28 1.17 -15.36
C LEU A 709 11.81 1.23 -14.94
N ARG A 710 11.33 0.18 -14.26
CA ARG A 710 9.97 0.10 -13.71
C ARG A 710 9.79 0.96 -12.46
N LYS A 711 10.75 0.95 -11.52
CA LYS A 711 10.71 1.83 -10.32
C LYS A 711 10.70 3.32 -10.69
N ASN A 712 11.45 3.71 -11.72
CA ASN A 712 11.60 5.11 -12.14
C ASN A 712 10.62 5.54 -13.25
N LEU A 713 9.68 4.67 -13.65
CA LEU A 713 8.70 4.90 -14.72
C LEU A 713 9.32 5.25 -16.09
N ASP A 714 10.52 4.73 -16.40
CA ASP A 714 11.17 4.85 -17.71
C ASP A 714 10.64 3.79 -18.69
N LEU A 715 9.32 3.87 -18.92
CA LEU A 715 8.56 2.82 -19.62
C LEU A 715 8.97 2.68 -21.09
N ARG A 716 9.47 3.75 -21.73
CA ARG A 716 10.02 3.69 -23.09
C ARG A 716 11.23 2.75 -23.16
N ARG A 717 12.11 2.80 -22.16
CA ARG A 717 13.28 1.91 -22.08
C ARG A 717 12.91 0.49 -21.62
N ASP A 718 11.91 0.33 -20.75
CA ASP A 718 11.36 -1.00 -20.40
C ASP A 718 10.81 -1.72 -21.66
N ILE A 719 10.04 -1.02 -22.49
CA ILE A 719 9.43 -1.57 -23.71
C ILE A 719 10.50 -1.89 -24.76
N LEU A 720 11.47 -1.00 -25.01
CA LEU A 720 12.58 -1.27 -25.94
C LEU A 720 13.40 -2.51 -25.51
N TRP A 721 13.70 -2.64 -24.23
CA TRP A 721 14.37 -3.83 -23.68
C TRP A 721 13.53 -5.11 -23.89
N ARG A 722 12.24 -5.05 -23.59
CA ARG A 722 11.35 -6.22 -23.67
C ARG A 722 11.06 -6.67 -25.10
N LEU A 723 10.98 -5.74 -26.06
CA LEU A 723 10.78 -6.05 -27.49
C LEU A 723 12.05 -6.49 -28.22
N ALA A 724 13.24 -6.15 -27.73
CA ALA A 724 14.51 -6.53 -28.36
C ALA A 724 14.64 -8.06 -28.59
N GLY A 725 14.22 -8.86 -27.61
CA GLY A 725 14.21 -10.32 -27.70
C GLY A 725 13.22 -10.85 -28.75
N PRO A 726 11.91 -10.59 -28.61
CA PRO A 726 10.89 -11.01 -29.59
C PRO A 726 11.21 -10.61 -31.03
N ILE A 727 11.75 -9.40 -31.28
CA ILE A 727 12.12 -8.95 -32.62
C ILE A 727 13.31 -9.77 -33.16
N ALA A 728 14.40 -9.91 -32.39
CA ALA A 728 15.56 -10.69 -32.81
C ALA A 728 15.23 -12.17 -33.01
N GLY A 729 14.43 -12.76 -32.12
CA GLY A 729 13.97 -14.13 -32.20
C GLY A 729 13.00 -14.38 -33.36
N LEU A 730 12.16 -13.41 -33.73
CA LEU A 730 11.34 -13.46 -34.94
C LEU A 730 12.24 -13.50 -36.19
N ILE A 731 13.17 -12.56 -36.33
CA ILE A 731 14.06 -12.45 -37.50
C ILE A 731 14.92 -13.71 -37.63
N ALA A 732 15.62 -14.11 -36.57
CA ALA A 732 16.48 -15.30 -36.59
C ALA A 732 15.67 -16.60 -36.73
N GLY A 733 14.50 -16.70 -36.09
CA GLY A 733 13.64 -17.88 -36.18
C GLY A 733 13.07 -18.10 -37.58
N VAL A 734 12.64 -17.03 -38.27
CA VAL A 734 12.16 -17.14 -39.65
C VAL A 734 13.31 -17.44 -40.61
N ALA A 735 14.46 -16.76 -40.48
CA ALA A 735 15.63 -17.02 -41.31
C ALA A 735 16.13 -18.48 -41.16
N LEU A 736 16.23 -18.98 -39.92
CA LEU A 736 16.67 -20.35 -39.65
C LEU A 736 15.60 -21.38 -39.97
N ALA A 737 14.31 -21.05 -39.92
CA ALA A 737 13.24 -21.95 -40.38
C ALA A 737 13.33 -22.20 -41.89
N VAL A 738 13.62 -21.16 -42.70
CA VAL A 738 13.83 -21.30 -44.14
C VAL A 738 15.08 -22.15 -44.46
N LEU A 739 16.16 -21.97 -43.70
CA LEU A 739 17.46 -22.63 -43.93
C LEU A 739 17.55 -24.06 -43.38
N LEU A 740 17.12 -24.29 -42.14
CA LEU A 740 17.28 -25.57 -41.42
C LEU A 740 16.08 -26.51 -41.57
N ARG A 741 14.86 -25.94 -41.73
CA ARG A 741 13.59 -26.67 -41.88
C ARG A 741 13.33 -27.76 -40.82
N ASN A 742 13.82 -27.54 -39.60
CA ASN A 742 13.65 -28.46 -38.47
C ASN A 742 13.63 -27.69 -37.14
N ALA A 743 13.34 -28.40 -36.05
CA ALA A 743 13.16 -27.87 -34.71
C ALA A 743 14.27 -26.93 -34.22
N LEU A 744 15.53 -27.11 -34.63
CA LEU A 744 16.65 -26.26 -34.20
C LEU A 744 16.41 -24.78 -34.51
N ALA A 745 15.63 -24.45 -35.54
CA ALA A 745 15.19 -23.08 -35.81
C ALA A 745 14.39 -22.46 -34.65
N LEU A 746 13.56 -23.25 -33.95
CA LEU A 746 12.81 -22.82 -32.75
C LEU A 746 13.74 -22.64 -31.55
N PHE A 747 14.66 -23.57 -31.31
CA PHE A 747 15.63 -23.50 -30.21
C PHE A 747 16.56 -22.29 -30.35
N VAL A 748 17.18 -22.11 -31.52
CA VAL A 748 18.05 -20.96 -31.80
C VAL A 748 17.24 -19.65 -31.83
N SER A 749 15.97 -19.66 -32.24
CA SER A 749 15.08 -18.50 -32.15
C SER A 749 14.90 -17.98 -30.71
N VAL A 750 14.75 -18.88 -29.72
CA VAL A 750 14.67 -18.46 -28.30
C VAL A 750 16.04 -18.04 -27.77
N LEU A 751 17.10 -18.79 -28.09
CA LEU A 751 18.46 -18.43 -27.69
C LEU A 751 18.85 -17.02 -28.19
N VAL A 752 18.61 -16.71 -29.46
CA VAL A 752 18.86 -15.37 -30.02
C VAL A 752 17.98 -14.29 -29.38
N ALA A 753 16.72 -14.60 -29.04
CA ALA A 753 15.85 -13.68 -28.32
C ALA A 753 16.43 -13.34 -26.92
N SER A 754 16.88 -14.34 -26.18
CA SER A 754 17.45 -14.16 -24.84
C SER A 754 18.83 -13.52 -24.86
N VAL A 755 19.67 -13.80 -25.87
CA VAL A 755 20.93 -13.07 -26.13
C VAL A 755 20.63 -11.59 -26.40
N ALA A 756 19.70 -11.28 -27.31
CA ALA A 756 19.35 -9.91 -27.66
C ALA A 756 18.75 -9.13 -26.48
N GLN A 757 17.84 -9.74 -25.71
CA GLN A 757 17.27 -9.12 -24.51
C GLN A 757 18.30 -8.95 -23.38
N THR A 758 19.27 -9.87 -23.27
CA THR A 758 20.38 -9.78 -22.30
C THR A 758 21.34 -8.64 -22.67
N ILE A 759 21.78 -8.56 -23.93
CA ILE A 759 22.61 -7.45 -24.43
C ILE A 759 21.88 -6.11 -24.25
N ALA A 760 20.58 -6.04 -24.60
CA ALA A 760 19.76 -4.86 -24.40
C ALA A 760 19.68 -4.46 -22.91
N SER A 761 19.66 -5.41 -21.97
CA SER A 761 19.63 -5.10 -20.53
C SER A 761 20.86 -4.32 -20.07
N TYR A 762 22.05 -4.66 -20.57
CA TYR A 762 23.32 -3.97 -20.27
C TYR A 762 23.49 -2.66 -21.07
N TRP A 763 22.97 -2.59 -22.30
CA TRP A 763 23.02 -1.37 -23.09
C TRP A 763 22.08 -0.28 -22.55
N ILE A 764 20.90 -0.67 -22.08
CA ILE A 764 19.87 0.23 -21.53
C ILE A 764 20.17 0.60 -20.06
N ARG A 765 20.82 -0.29 -19.29
CA ARG A 765 21.35 0.00 -17.95
C ARG A 765 22.83 -0.42 -17.89
N PRO A 766 23.79 0.50 -18.07
CA PRO A 766 25.22 0.20 -18.03
C PRO A 766 25.78 0.00 -16.60
N TYR A 767 24.98 -0.60 -15.71
CA TYR A 767 25.45 -1.15 -14.45
C TYR A 767 25.98 -2.57 -14.73
N ARG A 768 27.16 -2.90 -14.19
CA ARG A 768 27.75 -4.24 -14.30
C ARG A 768 27.71 -4.88 -12.91
N PRO A 769 26.82 -5.86 -12.67
CA PRO A 769 26.82 -6.59 -11.42
C PRO A 769 28.13 -7.34 -11.20
N ARG A 770 28.38 -7.72 -9.95
CA ARG A 770 29.53 -8.52 -9.52
C ARG A 770 29.07 -9.82 -8.89
N LEU A 771 29.95 -10.83 -8.89
CA LEU A 771 29.75 -12.02 -8.06
C LEU A 771 29.89 -11.62 -6.59
N SER A 772 28.79 -11.73 -5.85
CA SER A 772 28.67 -11.45 -4.43
C SER A 772 27.43 -12.18 -3.91
N PHE A 773 27.54 -12.84 -2.77
CA PHE A 773 26.43 -13.59 -2.18
C PHE A 773 26.31 -13.27 -0.70
N ASP A 774 25.55 -12.21 -0.39
CA ASP A 774 25.22 -11.88 0.99
C ASP A 774 24.13 -12.83 1.49
N SER A 775 24.46 -13.67 2.47
CA SER A 775 23.53 -14.67 3.01
C SER A 775 22.33 -14.06 3.75
N GLY A 776 22.45 -12.84 4.27
CA GLY A 776 21.36 -12.11 4.91
C GLY A 776 20.36 -11.59 3.87
N HIS A 777 20.85 -10.87 2.86
CA HIS A 777 20.03 -10.42 1.74
C HIS A 777 19.40 -11.61 1.00
N ALA A 778 20.17 -12.67 0.73
CA ALA A 778 19.64 -13.89 0.10
C ALA A 778 18.53 -14.55 0.93
N ARG A 779 18.68 -14.62 2.26
CA ARG A 779 17.67 -15.21 3.16
C ARG A 779 16.37 -14.39 3.21
N GLU A 780 16.42 -13.05 3.22
CA GLU A 780 15.20 -12.23 3.13
C GLU A 780 14.48 -12.46 1.79
N LEU A 781 15.23 -12.50 0.69
CA LEU A 781 14.69 -12.68 -0.65
C LEU A 781 14.07 -14.09 -0.85
N ILE A 782 14.77 -15.15 -0.46
CA ILE A 782 14.32 -16.54 -0.59
C ILE A 782 13.09 -16.82 0.29
N GLY A 783 13.04 -16.23 1.49
CA GLY A 783 11.87 -16.31 2.37
C GLY A 783 10.60 -15.66 1.81
N PHE A 784 10.68 -14.89 0.72
CA PHE A 784 9.51 -14.48 -0.07
C PHE A 784 9.11 -15.57 -1.07
N GLY A 785 10.04 -16.06 -1.90
CA GLY A 785 9.78 -17.06 -2.94
C GLY A 785 9.18 -18.38 -2.42
N GLN A 786 9.71 -18.90 -1.31
CA GLN A 786 9.22 -20.16 -0.70
C GLN A 786 7.73 -20.15 -0.36
N ARG A 787 7.14 -18.99 -0.03
CA ARG A 787 5.71 -18.87 0.28
C ARG A 787 4.81 -18.81 -0.97
N CYS A 788 5.39 -18.66 -2.16
CA CYS A 788 4.69 -18.74 -3.44
C CYS A 788 4.82 -20.12 -4.11
N PHE A 789 5.71 -20.98 -3.64
CA PHE A 789 5.99 -22.31 -4.20
C PHE A 789 4.73 -23.19 -4.30
N TRP A 790 4.03 -23.42 -3.19
CA TRP A 790 2.88 -24.35 -3.13
C TRP A 790 1.71 -23.96 -4.05
N LEU A 791 1.39 -22.67 -4.13
CA LEU A 791 0.34 -22.17 -5.03
C LEU A 791 0.71 -22.36 -6.51
N ARG A 792 2.01 -22.32 -6.83
CA ARG A 792 2.51 -22.52 -8.20
C ARG A 792 2.62 -23.98 -8.57
N LEU A 793 2.92 -24.87 -7.63
CA LEU A 793 2.98 -26.32 -7.87
C LEU A 793 1.63 -26.87 -8.36
N ILE A 794 0.52 -26.43 -7.75
CA ILE A 794 -0.84 -26.78 -8.20
C ILE A 794 -1.14 -26.18 -9.58
N GLY A 795 -0.73 -24.93 -9.83
CA GLY A 795 -0.88 -24.28 -11.14
C GLY A 795 -0.07 -24.95 -12.26
N LEU A 796 1.13 -25.45 -11.94
CA LEU A 796 2.05 -26.16 -12.84
C LEU A 796 1.45 -27.49 -13.30
N LEU A 797 0.93 -28.29 -12.36
CA LEU A 797 0.21 -29.54 -12.67
C LEU A 797 -0.94 -29.28 -13.65
N ASN A 798 -1.79 -28.29 -13.37
CA ASN A 798 -2.95 -27.94 -14.20
C ASN A 798 -2.64 -27.41 -15.62
N TRP A 799 -1.38 -27.06 -15.93
CA TRP A 799 -0.96 -26.44 -17.20
C TRP A 799 -0.06 -27.31 -18.08
N TYR A 800 0.43 -28.44 -17.57
CA TYR A 800 1.42 -29.27 -18.26
C TYR A 800 1.19 -30.77 -18.14
N VAL A 801 0.31 -31.25 -17.25
CA VAL A 801 0.02 -32.70 -17.13
C VAL A 801 -0.67 -33.25 -18.38
N ASP A 802 -1.51 -32.44 -19.03
CA ASP A 802 -2.11 -32.72 -20.34
C ASP A 802 -1.05 -33.01 -21.41
N THR A 803 -0.04 -32.17 -21.49
CA THR A 803 0.99 -32.17 -22.52
C THR A 803 2.01 -33.29 -22.28
N LEU A 804 2.28 -33.63 -21.02
CA LEU A 804 3.07 -34.81 -20.64
C LEU A 804 2.40 -36.13 -21.06
N VAL A 805 1.07 -36.23 -20.92
CA VAL A 805 0.35 -37.45 -21.31
C VAL A 805 0.15 -37.53 -22.82
N VAL A 806 -0.20 -36.41 -23.48
CA VAL A 806 -0.24 -36.37 -24.96
C VAL A 806 1.12 -36.73 -25.55
N SER A 807 2.25 -36.28 -24.97
CA SER A 807 3.57 -36.68 -25.47
C SER A 807 3.91 -38.15 -25.20
N LYS A 808 3.54 -38.69 -24.04
CA LYS A 808 3.76 -40.11 -23.71
C LYS A 808 2.90 -41.06 -24.55
N VAL A 809 1.64 -40.72 -24.80
CA VAL A 809 0.65 -41.65 -25.38
C VAL A 809 0.48 -41.46 -26.90
N LEU A 810 0.59 -40.23 -27.40
CA LEU A 810 0.29 -39.88 -28.80
C LEU A 810 1.51 -39.31 -29.56
N GLY A 811 2.68 -39.24 -28.91
CA GLY A 811 3.95 -38.88 -29.53
C GLY A 811 4.09 -37.42 -29.95
N LEU A 812 5.20 -37.12 -30.62
CA LEU A 812 5.62 -35.74 -30.90
C LEU A 812 4.69 -34.99 -31.87
N THR A 813 4.23 -35.64 -32.93
CA THR A 813 3.38 -35.01 -33.96
C THR A 813 2.07 -34.51 -33.36
N VAL A 814 1.37 -35.36 -32.59
CA VAL A 814 0.12 -35.00 -31.92
C VAL A 814 0.37 -34.00 -30.80
N THR A 815 1.49 -34.10 -30.07
CA THR A 815 1.90 -33.07 -29.08
C THR A 815 2.04 -31.69 -29.71
N GLY A 816 2.67 -31.59 -30.89
CA GLY A 816 2.82 -30.34 -31.62
C GLY A 816 1.48 -29.78 -32.11
N GLN A 817 0.61 -30.63 -32.66
CA GLN A 817 -0.75 -30.26 -33.08
C GLN A 817 -1.59 -29.77 -31.89
N TYR A 818 -1.59 -30.51 -30.77
CA TYR A 818 -2.29 -30.18 -29.53
C TYR A 818 -1.80 -28.86 -28.93
N GLN A 819 -0.48 -28.65 -28.83
CA GLN A 819 0.10 -27.40 -28.35
C GLN A 819 -0.18 -26.22 -29.29
N MET A 820 -0.26 -26.44 -30.60
CA MET A 820 -0.65 -25.39 -31.55
C MET A 820 -2.14 -25.02 -31.39
N ALA A 821 -3.03 -26.02 -31.31
CA ALA A 821 -4.46 -25.82 -31.05
C ALA A 821 -4.71 -25.09 -29.72
N GLY A 822 -4.05 -25.53 -28.63
CA GLY A 822 -4.15 -24.89 -27.31
C GLY A 822 -3.66 -23.45 -27.30
N ARG A 823 -2.59 -23.11 -28.04
CA ARG A 823 -2.11 -21.72 -28.18
C ARG A 823 -3.08 -20.83 -28.94
N LEU A 824 -3.68 -21.34 -30.02
CA LEU A 824 -4.71 -20.62 -30.77
C LEU A 824 -5.99 -20.42 -29.94
N ALA A 825 -6.41 -21.44 -29.18
CA ALA A 825 -7.59 -21.39 -28.33
C ALA A 825 -7.45 -20.49 -27.09
N THR A 826 -6.26 -20.43 -26.47
CA THR A 826 -6.07 -19.69 -25.21
C THR A 826 -5.75 -18.21 -25.39
N ALA A 827 -5.18 -17.81 -26.54
CA ALA A 827 -4.80 -16.41 -26.80
C ALA A 827 -5.96 -15.39 -26.68
N PRO A 828 -7.20 -15.64 -27.16
CA PRO A 828 -8.31 -14.72 -26.96
C PRO A 828 -8.79 -14.71 -25.50
N GLY A 829 -8.93 -15.90 -24.88
CA GLY A 829 -9.36 -16.06 -23.49
C GLY A 829 -8.45 -15.35 -22.49
N SER A 830 -7.13 -15.44 -22.65
CA SER A 830 -6.16 -14.75 -21.78
C SER A 830 -6.21 -13.23 -21.94
N THR A 831 -6.45 -12.75 -23.17
CA THR A 831 -6.58 -11.31 -23.46
C THR A 831 -7.82 -10.71 -22.78
N ILE A 832 -8.90 -11.49 -22.69
CA ILE A 832 -10.15 -11.12 -22.03
C ILE A 832 -10.04 -11.24 -20.49
N GLY A 833 -9.53 -12.36 -19.98
CA GLY A 833 -9.55 -12.70 -18.56
C GLY A 833 -8.69 -11.83 -17.64
N GLY A 834 -7.50 -11.42 -18.07
CA GLY A 834 -6.56 -10.62 -17.26
C GLY A 834 -7.13 -9.27 -16.81
N PRO A 835 -7.65 -8.43 -17.74
CA PRO A 835 -8.33 -7.17 -17.39
C PRO A 835 -9.58 -7.39 -16.54
N ILE A 836 -10.35 -8.46 -16.77
CA ILE A 836 -11.55 -8.78 -15.98
C ILE A 836 -11.17 -9.02 -14.52
N HIS A 837 -10.17 -9.86 -14.23
CA HIS A 837 -9.71 -10.06 -12.86
C HIS A 837 -9.31 -8.72 -12.22
N GLY A 838 -8.51 -7.92 -12.93
CA GLY A 838 -8.08 -6.59 -12.50
C GLY A 838 -9.17 -5.53 -12.34
N VAL A 839 -10.43 -5.80 -12.74
CA VAL A 839 -11.59 -4.88 -12.60
C VAL A 839 -12.71 -5.44 -11.73
N MET A 840 -12.98 -6.75 -11.78
CA MET A 840 -13.93 -7.44 -10.90
C MET A 840 -13.39 -7.63 -9.50
N PHE A 841 -12.06 -7.73 -9.37
CA PHE A 841 -11.34 -7.66 -8.10
C PHE A 841 -11.12 -6.21 -7.59
N PRO A 842 -11.59 -5.19 -8.32
CA PRO A 842 -12.31 -4.02 -7.76
C PRO A 842 -13.84 -3.84 -8.06
N ALA A 843 -14.73 -4.87 -8.05
CA ALA A 843 -16.21 -4.78 -7.95
C ALA A 843 -17.04 -5.57 -6.85
N PHE A 844 -16.71 -6.80 -6.40
CA PHE A 844 -17.42 -7.60 -5.33
C PHE A 844 -17.36 -7.20 -3.80
N SER A 845 -16.27 -7.39 -3.01
CA SER A 845 -16.09 -7.13 -1.55
C SER A 845 -16.46 -5.75 -0.92
N GLY A 846 -17.09 -4.84 -1.63
CA GLY A 846 -17.75 -3.64 -1.08
C GLY A 846 -19.25 -3.63 -1.38
N LEU A 847 -19.77 -4.69 -2.00
CA LEU A 847 -21.18 -5.06 -1.98
C LEU A 847 -21.53 -5.61 -0.59
N ALA A 848 -22.61 -5.11 0.00
CA ALA A 848 -22.90 -5.33 1.43
C ALA A 848 -23.50 -6.71 1.79
N SER A 849 -24.03 -7.46 0.81
CA SER A 849 -24.66 -8.77 1.07
C SER A 849 -24.34 -9.82 -0.01
N LEU A 850 -24.56 -11.10 0.32
CA LEU A 850 -24.42 -12.24 -0.60
C LEU A 850 -25.35 -12.12 -1.82
N GLU A 851 -26.50 -11.45 -1.67
CA GLU A 851 -27.49 -11.26 -2.72
C GLU A 851 -26.97 -10.29 -3.79
N HIS A 852 -26.36 -9.19 -3.37
CA HIS A 852 -25.63 -8.29 -4.27
C HIS A 852 -24.46 -9.00 -4.95
N HIS A 853 -23.73 -9.87 -4.25
CA HIS A 853 -22.67 -10.70 -4.84
C HIS A 853 -23.22 -11.66 -5.91
N ARG A 854 -24.36 -12.33 -5.65
CA ARG A 854 -25.03 -13.24 -6.59
C ARG A 854 -25.44 -12.52 -7.87
N ASP A 855 -26.01 -11.32 -7.75
CA ASP A 855 -26.46 -10.53 -8.89
C ASP A 855 -25.31 -9.85 -9.65
N ALA A 856 -24.27 -9.37 -8.95
CA ALA A 856 -23.05 -8.91 -9.59
C ALA A 856 -22.35 -10.06 -10.34
N LEU A 857 -22.31 -11.28 -9.76
CA LEU A 857 -21.76 -12.47 -10.41
C LEU A 857 -22.57 -12.81 -11.67
N ARG A 858 -23.89 -12.88 -11.57
CA ARG A 858 -24.80 -13.13 -12.71
C ARG A 858 -24.59 -12.13 -13.84
N ARG A 859 -24.60 -10.82 -13.54
CA ARG A 859 -24.42 -9.75 -14.54
C ARG A 859 -23.03 -9.80 -15.17
N THR A 860 -22.00 -10.11 -14.38
CA THR A 860 -20.62 -10.23 -14.88
C THR A 860 -20.46 -11.46 -15.77
N LEU A 861 -20.90 -12.63 -15.31
CA LEU A 861 -20.87 -13.84 -16.12
C LEU A 861 -21.70 -13.67 -17.40
N ALA A 862 -22.87 -13.03 -17.35
CA ALA A 862 -23.65 -12.73 -18.56
C ALA A 862 -22.86 -11.91 -19.58
N VAL A 863 -22.18 -10.82 -19.17
CA VAL A 863 -21.34 -9.98 -20.06
C VAL A 863 -20.10 -10.73 -20.56
N VAL A 864 -19.46 -11.54 -19.71
CA VAL A 864 -18.28 -12.32 -20.08
C VAL A 864 -18.64 -13.43 -21.06
N LEU A 865 -19.72 -14.15 -20.81
CA LEU A 865 -20.25 -15.20 -21.67
C LEU A 865 -20.82 -14.63 -22.98
N SER A 866 -21.45 -13.45 -22.98
CA SER A 866 -21.95 -12.81 -24.22
C SER A 866 -20.82 -12.39 -25.18
N VAL A 867 -19.58 -12.29 -24.70
CA VAL A 867 -18.39 -12.08 -25.55
C VAL A 867 -17.68 -13.41 -25.84
N ALA A 868 -17.53 -14.26 -24.82
CA ALA A 868 -16.76 -15.51 -24.94
C ALA A 868 -17.48 -16.62 -25.72
N LEU A 869 -18.82 -16.73 -25.61
CA LEU A 869 -19.60 -17.75 -26.34
C LEU A 869 -19.60 -17.50 -27.85
N PRO A 870 -19.91 -16.30 -28.39
CA PRO A 870 -19.80 -16.06 -29.84
C PRO A 870 -18.36 -16.20 -30.35
N LEU A 871 -17.37 -15.86 -29.53
CA LEU A 871 -15.95 -15.98 -29.90
C LEU A 871 -15.50 -17.45 -29.95
N ALA A 872 -15.87 -18.27 -28.96
CA ALA A 872 -15.61 -19.71 -28.98
C ALA A 872 -16.36 -20.41 -30.12
N LEU A 873 -17.63 -20.08 -30.33
CA LEU A 873 -18.43 -20.59 -31.46
C LEU A 873 -17.82 -20.19 -32.81
N GLY A 874 -17.35 -18.95 -32.95
CA GLY A 874 -16.65 -18.47 -34.14
C GLY A 874 -15.34 -19.23 -34.39
N VAL A 875 -14.50 -19.44 -33.36
CA VAL A 875 -13.27 -20.24 -33.48
C VAL A 875 -13.59 -21.70 -33.79
N THR A 876 -14.71 -22.25 -33.28
CA THR A 876 -15.18 -23.61 -33.56
C THR A 876 -15.59 -23.77 -35.03
N ILE A 877 -16.52 -22.93 -35.50
CA ILE A 877 -17.06 -22.97 -36.87
C ILE A 877 -15.96 -22.67 -37.90
N PHE A 878 -15.16 -21.63 -37.68
CA PHE A 878 -14.10 -21.23 -38.59
C PHE A 878 -12.76 -21.94 -38.32
N SER A 879 -12.71 -22.98 -37.48
CA SER A 879 -11.44 -23.69 -37.17
C SER A 879 -10.67 -24.17 -38.41
N PRO A 880 -11.29 -24.70 -39.49
CA PRO A 880 -10.54 -25.10 -40.68
C PRO A 880 -9.97 -23.90 -41.45
N LEU A 881 -10.73 -22.80 -41.51
CA LEU A 881 -10.31 -21.56 -42.15
C LEU A 881 -9.17 -20.88 -41.36
N ILE A 882 -9.30 -20.81 -40.04
CA ILE A 882 -8.28 -20.25 -39.12
C ILE A 882 -6.97 -21.03 -39.25
N VAL A 883 -7.01 -22.37 -39.24
CA VAL A 883 -5.83 -23.23 -39.41
C VAL A 883 -5.25 -23.11 -40.81
N GLY A 884 -6.07 -23.23 -41.86
CA GLY A 884 -5.63 -23.14 -43.25
C GLY A 884 -4.97 -21.79 -43.56
N VAL A 885 -5.54 -20.69 -43.08
CA VAL A 885 -4.98 -19.35 -43.24
C VAL A 885 -3.71 -19.15 -42.42
N LEU A 886 -3.67 -19.55 -41.14
CA LEU A 886 -2.55 -19.23 -40.22
C LEU A 886 -1.39 -20.21 -40.25
N LEU A 887 -1.66 -21.51 -40.38
CA LEU A 887 -0.68 -22.60 -40.23
C LEU A 887 -0.41 -23.34 -41.55
N GLY A 888 -1.35 -23.30 -42.49
CA GLY A 888 -1.21 -23.95 -43.80
C GLY A 888 -1.43 -25.47 -43.79
N PRO A 889 -1.13 -26.16 -44.91
CA PRO A 889 -1.61 -27.52 -45.17
C PRO A 889 -0.97 -28.65 -44.32
N GLY A 890 0.04 -28.36 -43.49
CA GLY A 890 0.69 -29.37 -42.64
C GLY A 890 -0.05 -29.73 -41.33
N TRP A 891 -1.25 -29.19 -41.10
CA TRP A 891 -1.90 -29.17 -39.78
C TRP A 891 -3.33 -29.73 -39.77
N ALA A 892 -3.60 -30.77 -40.58
CA ALA A 892 -4.94 -31.31 -40.83
C ALA A 892 -5.77 -31.69 -39.58
N GLU A 893 -5.14 -32.13 -38.48
CA GLU A 893 -5.83 -32.48 -37.23
C GLU A 893 -6.14 -31.26 -36.32
N VAL A 894 -5.45 -30.13 -36.54
CA VAL A 894 -5.60 -28.94 -35.68
C VAL A 894 -7.01 -28.33 -35.70
N PRO A 895 -7.79 -28.32 -36.80
CA PRO A 895 -9.18 -27.82 -36.78
C PRO A 895 -10.07 -28.59 -35.79
N ALA A 896 -9.95 -29.93 -35.73
CA ALA A 896 -10.71 -30.75 -34.79
C ALA A 896 -10.28 -30.50 -33.34
N LEU A 897 -8.98 -30.47 -33.07
CA LEU A 897 -8.45 -30.14 -31.73
C LEU A 897 -8.81 -28.71 -31.31
N LEU A 898 -8.75 -27.75 -32.24
CA LEU A 898 -9.08 -26.34 -32.01
C LEU A 898 -10.58 -26.13 -31.79
N SER A 899 -11.47 -26.86 -32.47
CA SER A 899 -12.91 -26.73 -32.29
C SER A 899 -13.38 -27.18 -30.89
N VAL A 900 -12.73 -28.22 -30.34
CA VAL A 900 -12.92 -28.64 -28.94
C VAL A 900 -12.26 -27.66 -27.97
N LEU A 901 -10.98 -27.33 -28.17
CA LEU A 901 -10.22 -26.47 -27.25
C LEU A 901 -10.69 -25.00 -27.26
N ALA A 902 -11.39 -24.54 -28.30
CA ALA A 902 -11.97 -23.19 -28.39
C ALA A 902 -12.80 -22.81 -27.16
N TRP A 903 -13.47 -23.79 -26.54
CA TRP A 903 -14.29 -23.60 -25.33
C TRP A 903 -13.48 -23.21 -24.08
N LEU A 904 -12.15 -23.35 -24.09
CA LEU A 904 -11.26 -22.74 -23.10
C LEU A 904 -11.35 -21.20 -23.10
N THR A 905 -11.74 -20.60 -24.23
CA THR A 905 -12.06 -19.16 -24.34
C THR A 905 -13.25 -18.77 -23.45
N VAL A 906 -14.13 -19.72 -23.11
CA VAL A 906 -15.29 -19.52 -22.23
C VAL A 906 -14.91 -19.81 -20.78
N THR A 907 -14.25 -20.94 -20.51
CA THR A 907 -13.97 -21.38 -19.15
C THR A 907 -12.88 -20.55 -18.46
N LEU A 908 -11.84 -20.08 -19.18
CA LEU A 908 -10.76 -19.29 -18.58
C LEU A 908 -11.24 -17.91 -18.07
N PRO A 909 -11.95 -17.06 -18.85
CA PRO A 909 -12.52 -15.82 -18.33
C PRO A 909 -13.54 -16.04 -17.22
N ALA A 910 -14.39 -17.07 -17.31
CA ALA A 910 -15.34 -17.42 -16.25
C ALA A 910 -14.61 -17.81 -14.95
N SER A 911 -13.53 -18.58 -15.05
CA SER A 911 -12.65 -18.93 -13.91
C SER A 911 -12.00 -17.69 -13.31
N HIS A 912 -11.60 -16.69 -14.11
CA HIS A 912 -11.09 -15.42 -13.59
C HIS A 912 -12.16 -14.60 -12.84
N VAL A 913 -13.44 -14.66 -13.24
CA VAL A 913 -14.55 -14.04 -12.49
C VAL A 913 -14.79 -14.78 -11.16
N LEU A 914 -14.81 -16.12 -11.19
CA LEU A 914 -15.00 -16.95 -10.00
C LEU A 914 -13.84 -16.79 -9.01
N ASN A 915 -12.59 -16.80 -9.48
CA ASN A 915 -11.41 -16.52 -8.68
C ASN A 915 -11.47 -15.13 -8.01
N ALA A 916 -11.88 -14.10 -8.77
CA ALA A 916 -12.08 -12.76 -8.22
C ALA A 916 -13.19 -12.72 -7.16
N LEU A 917 -14.23 -13.56 -7.26
CA LEU A 917 -15.29 -13.71 -6.24
C LEU A 917 -14.82 -14.51 -5.02
N PHE A 918 -14.13 -15.65 -5.20
CA PHE A 918 -13.60 -16.45 -4.10
C PHE A 918 -12.58 -15.66 -3.28
N MET A 919 -11.66 -14.95 -3.94
CA MET A 919 -10.77 -14.01 -3.25
C MET A 919 -11.54 -12.84 -2.62
N ALA A 920 -12.65 -12.37 -3.21
CA ALA A 920 -13.44 -11.27 -2.65
C ALA A 920 -14.17 -11.63 -1.35
N LEU A 921 -14.57 -12.89 -1.21
CA LEU A 921 -15.21 -13.45 -0.02
C LEU A 921 -14.19 -14.01 1.00
N ASP A 922 -12.89 -13.88 0.73
CA ASP A 922 -11.77 -14.51 1.46
C ASP A 922 -11.92 -16.04 1.61
N ARG A 923 -12.41 -16.67 0.53
CA ARG A 923 -12.61 -18.11 0.36
C ARG A 923 -11.59 -18.70 -0.63
N ILE A 924 -10.33 -18.29 -0.50
CA ILE A 924 -9.25 -18.64 -1.45
C ILE A 924 -8.99 -20.15 -1.48
N GLU A 925 -9.29 -20.86 -0.39
CA GLU A 925 -9.24 -22.32 -0.35
C GLU A 925 -10.20 -22.97 -1.35
N LEU A 926 -11.33 -22.34 -1.72
CA LEU A 926 -12.22 -22.87 -2.77
C LEU A 926 -11.56 -22.84 -4.16
N ASP A 927 -10.73 -21.84 -4.43
CA ASP A 927 -9.94 -21.76 -5.67
C ASP A 927 -8.79 -22.80 -5.66
N ILE A 928 -8.14 -23.00 -4.51
CA ILE A 928 -7.13 -24.04 -4.31
C ILE A 928 -7.77 -25.43 -4.50
N TRP A 929 -8.91 -25.71 -3.88
CA TRP A 929 -9.63 -26.97 -4.04
C TRP A 929 -10.15 -27.16 -5.46
N ALA A 930 -10.67 -26.14 -6.13
CA ALA A 930 -11.10 -26.26 -7.53
C ALA A 930 -9.94 -26.63 -8.47
N ASN A 931 -8.76 -26.02 -8.29
CA ASN A 931 -7.57 -26.36 -9.07
C ASN A 931 -6.95 -27.71 -8.64
N ALA A 932 -7.01 -28.08 -7.37
CA ALA A 932 -6.56 -29.40 -6.90
C ALA A 932 -7.46 -30.53 -7.41
N THR A 933 -8.78 -30.36 -7.36
CA THR A 933 -9.76 -31.29 -7.92
C THR A 933 -9.65 -31.36 -9.45
N ARG A 934 -9.41 -30.24 -10.16
CA ARG A 934 -9.10 -30.28 -11.60
C ARG A 934 -7.83 -31.10 -11.88
N ALA A 935 -6.75 -30.89 -11.13
CA ALA A 935 -5.52 -31.67 -11.29
C ALA A 935 -5.73 -33.16 -10.98
N ALA A 936 -6.48 -33.49 -9.93
CA ALA A 936 -6.82 -34.86 -9.57
C ALA A 936 -7.69 -35.54 -10.63
N ILE A 937 -8.72 -34.85 -11.14
CA ILE A 937 -9.57 -35.34 -12.24
C ILE A 937 -8.72 -35.61 -13.48
N LEU A 938 -7.87 -34.66 -13.90
CA LEU A 938 -6.95 -34.86 -15.02
C LEU A 938 -6.07 -36.09 -14.80
N VAL A 939 -5.39 -36.18 -13.65
CA VAL A 939 -4.50 -37.33 -13.31
C VAL A 939 -5.26 -38.66 -13.18
N SER A 940 -6.57 -38.65 -12.89
CA SER A 940 -7.41 -39.87 -12.85
C SER A 940 -8.03 -40.26 -14.19
N LEU A 941 -7.93 -39.41 -15.20
CA LEU A 941 -8.34 -39.65 -16.59
C LEU A 941 -7.13 -40.00 -17.49
N MET A 942 -5.99 -40.38 -16.87
CA MET A 942 -4.65 -40.53 -17.44
C MET A 942 -3.99 -41.83 -16.97
#